data_AF-A0A378L5T1-F1
#
_entry.id   AF-A0A378L5T1-F1
#
_cell.length_a   1.000
_cell.length_b   1.000
_cell.length_c   1.000
_cell.angle_alpha   90.00
_cell.angle_beta   90.00
_cell.angle_gamma   90.00
#
_symmetry.space_group_name_H-M   'P 1'
#
loop_
_entity.id
_entity.type
_entity.pdbx_description
1 polymer ?
#
loop_
_entity_poly.entity_id
_entity_poly.type
_entity_poly.pdbx_seq_one_letter_code
_entity_poly.pdbx_strand_id
1 'polypeptide(L)'
;MPNLPGLFFLKSYPPEQIWRLFVDGRFWSKENGWHGYESRERGSINAALESLCSIALQVDKAGEKFELSVDLIKDIHKKCGRKVEELEDKGPGELRTDEPVSFGIPAARASIKGIEEFLQLFFLIEGKAQFGPGKPGPFGPSFTTDYFQDLTPDKVPKLAKKIYDDMSAYGHSNTNHFYLAVREHVDVFLEAITQSYNKEIKDAKTLDEKLQVIAKHIRYYEVLHPFKDANGRTFVNNLLNILLMQQGLPPATFYEPNVFDLYSADELVIVIKEAIFNTVEIIEQNKKGIFLYGYNATPQDNIKFMEMLDSPSYKEIRDTDFSFLDISILQENTQDCLASLNEMYPLHRGAIYLSDPSDIKGLVAAHQSEINERIKQGSPPIYVGKTPIHLAVIMRNSAMIDELIANKADLSIQDYDGKTALHYAAESGNIQVMGKILTALLLQDNALNVLNIKDNQGKTAFHYAAEYGNSELVMALTSTNEIQINEPDNRGSSPILLAYKNHKLDVFEKLLESGAEISKELLDEVLIRKDKEAFTKIIAKNKQLLASKEAFYIAVCLGSISLVKQFLQAKDNGIDINTPITKDKGTPLMLATQRGDTRLVNYLLRKGADTSLTDVRGHTALHYVFYTKEENREALIKRILKQDKGLIITLASKS
;
A
#
# COMPACT_ATOMS: atom_id res chain seq x y z
N MET A 1 -20.46 -26.35 27.92
CA MET A 1 -19.20 -25.66 27.58
C MET A 1 -19.44 -24.93 26.28
N PRO A 2 -18.99 -23.68 26.12
CA PRO A 2 -19.18 -22.93 24.89
C PRO A 2 -18.40 -23.61 23.76
N ASN A 3 -18.89 -23.51 22.53
CA ASN A 3 -18.14 -24.02 21.39
C ASN A 3 -16.94 -23.11 21.10
N LEU A 4 -17.03 -21.82 21.45
CA LEU A 4 -15.99 -20.82 21.20
C LEU A 4 -15.56 -20.12 22.51
N PRO A 5 -14.83 -20.80 23.42
CA PRO A 5 -14.35 -20.18 24.65
C PRO A 5 -13.47 -18.94 24.43
N GLY A 6 -12.78 -18.83 23.28
CA GLY A 6 -11.98 -17.67 22.91
C GLY A 6 -12.79 -16.41 22.60
N LEU A 7 -14.13 -16.47 22.51
CA LEU A 7 -14.98 -15.28 22.40
C LEU A 7 -14.79 -14.31 23.57
N PHE A 8 -14.32 -14.80 24.71
CA PHE A 8 -13.91 -13.96 25.83
C PHE A 8 -12.90 -12.88 25.43
N PHE A 9 -11.93 -13.21 24.56
CA PHE A 9 -10.93 -12.23 24.09
C PHE A 9 -11.54 -11.21 23.13
N LEU A 10 -12.46 -11.64 22.26
CA LEU A 10 -13.19 -10.73 21.38
C LEU A 10 -14.07 -9.77 22.19
N LYS A 11 -14.70 -10.26 23.27
CA LYS A 11 -15.36 -9.40 24.26
C LYS A 11 -14.35 -8.48 24.94
N SER A 12 -13.19 -8.97 25.35
CA SER A 12 -12.20 -8.18 26.10
C SER A 12 -11.49 -7.12 25.25
N TYR A 13 -11.53 -7.27 23.93
CA TYR A 13 -10.96 -6.33 22.97
C TYR A 13 -11.55 -4.92 23.13
N PRO A 14 -10.72 -3.85 23.17
CA PRO A 14 -11.22 -2.47 23.31
C PRO A 14 -12.09 -2.08 22.10
N PRO A 15 -13.36 -1.70 22.29
CA PRO A 15 -14.29 -1.45 21.17
C PRO A 15 -13.80 -0.35 20.23
N GLU A 16 -13.14 0.69 20.75
CA GLU A 16 -12.57 1.79 19.97
C GLU A 16 -11.35 1.37 19.11
N GLN A 17 -10.81 0.16 19.31
CA GLN A 17 -9.67 -0.38 18.56
C GLN A 17 -10.03 -1.64 17.75
N ILE A 18 -11.28 -2.11 17.77
CA ILE A 18 -11.68 -3.41 17.19
C ILE A 18 -11.40 -3.51 15.68
N TRP A 19 -11.33 -2.38 14.98
CA TRP A 19 -10.97 -2.31 13.56
C TRP A 19 -9.59 -2.93 13.24
N ARG A 20 -8.68 -2.98 14.21
CA ARG A 20 -7.34 -3.58 14.04
C ARG A 20 -7.36 -5.06 13.70
N LEU A 21 -8.45 -5.77 14.01
CA LEU A 21 -8.64 -7.17 13.60
C LEU A 21 -8.79 -7.34 12.08
N PHE A 22 -9.13 -6.27 11.35
CA PHE A 22 -9.43 -6.34 9.91
C PHE A 22 -8.50 -5.46 9.06
N VAL A 23 -7.94 -4.41 9.64
CA VAL A 23 -7.01 -3.51 8.95
C VAL A 23 -5.58 -3.96 9.22
N ASP A 24 -4.84 -4.35 8.19
CA ASP A 24 -3.44 -4.79 8.31
C ASP A 24 -2.56 -3.76 9.05
N GLY A 25 -1.75 -4.22 10.02
CA GLY A 25 -0.83 -3.39 10.80
C GLY A 25 0.13 -2.54 9.98
N ARG A 26 0.52 -3.01 8.79
CA ARG A 26 1.38 -2.27 7.86
C ARG A 26 0.78 -0.95 7.37
N PHE A 27 -0.54 -0.78 7.43
CA PHE A 27 -1.24 0.43 6.99
C PHE A 27 -1.36 1.47 8.10
N TRP A 28 -1.37 1.08 9.37
CA TRP A 28 -1.82 1.96 10.46
C TRP A 28 -1.06 3.28 10.54
N SER A 29 0.26 3.25 10.41
CA SER A 29 1.07 4.48 10.49
C SER A 29 0.92 5.40 9.27
N LYS A 30 0.67 4.84 8.08
CA LYS A 30 0.66 5.56 6.80
C LYS A 30 -0.73 6.02 6.36
N GLU A 31 -1.75 5.29 6.78
CA GLU A 31 -3.15 5.49 6.40
C GLU A 31 -4.03 5.96 7.57
N ASN A 32 -3.37 6.48 8.62
CA ASN A 32 -4.03 7.01 9.82
C ASN A 32 -4.96 5.98 10.47
N GLY A 33 -4.45 4.77 10.72
CA GLY A 33 -5.24 3.68 11.31
C GLY A 33 -6.25 3.11 10.32
N TRP A 34 -7.54 3.24 10.63
CA TRP A 34 -8.64 2.69 9.85
C TRP A 34 -9.12 3.58 8.69
N HIS A 35 -8.76 4.87 8.69
CA HIS A 35 -9.29 5.86 7.73
C HIS A 35 -9.03 5.45 6.27
N GLY A 36 -7.80 5.04 5.93
CA GLY A 36 -7.48 4.64 4.57
C GLY A 36 -8.21 3.38 4.10
N TYR A 37 -8.40 2.40 4.99
CA TYR A 37 -9.16 1.19 4.68
C TYR A 37 -10.64 1.51 4.43
N GLU A 38 -11.26 2.30 5.31
CA GLU A 38 -12.66 2.74 5.16
C GLU A 38 -12.86 3.65 3.94
N SER A 39 -11.85 4.43 3.54
CA SER A 39 -11.91 5.27 2.34
C SER A 39 -11.86 4.48 1.03
N ARG A 40 -11.28 3.28 1.06
CA ARG A 40 -11.14 2.39 -0.11
C ARG A 40 -12.44 1.63 -0.37
N GLU A 41 -13.05 1.09 0.69
CA GLU A 41 -14.31 0.34 0.64
C GLU A 41 -15.16 0.75 1.86
N ARG A 42 -16.06 1.72 1.67
CA ARG A 42 -16.84 2.29 2.78
C ARG A 42 -17.79 1.24 3.38
N GLY A 43 -17.80 1.11 4.70
CA GLY A 43 -18.59 0.12 5.44
C GLY A 43 -17.94 -1.26 5.54
N SER A 44 -16.80 -1.49 4.89
CA SER A 44 -16.13 -2.79 4.86
C SER A 44 -15.70 -3.29 6.24
N ILE A 45 -15.30 -2.39 7.15
CA ILE A 45 -14.92 -2.76 8.52
C ILE A 45 -16.15 -3.27 9.29
N ASN A 46 -17.28 -2.55 9.21
CA ASN A 46 -18.53 -2.98 9.85
C ASN A 46 -19.05 -4.30 9.26
N ALA A 47 -18.97 -4.47 7.94
CA ALA A 47 -19.36 -5.72 7.29
C ALA A 47 -18.48 -6.90 7.72
N ALA A 48 -17.16 -6.71 7.79
CA ALA A 48 -16.22 -7.73 8.26
C ALA A 48 -16.44 -8.09 9.74
N LEU A 49 -16.64 -7.09 10.60
CA LEU A 49 -16.94 -7.30 12.01
C LEU A 49 -18.28 -8.03 12.20
N GLU A 50 -19.33 -7.59 11.51
CA GLU A 50 -20.65 -8.23 11.58
C GLU A 50 -20.62 -9.66 11.04
N SER A 51 -19.83 -9.91 9.98
CA SER A 51 -19.59 -11.27 9.47
C SER A 51 -18.99 -12.16 10.55
N LEU A 52 -17.86 -11.75 11.15
CA LEU A 52 -17.17 -12.52 12.19
C LEU A 52 -18.07 -12.77 13.39
N CYS A 53 -18.68 -11.70 13.92
CA CYS A 53 -19.49 -11.79 15.14
C CYS A 53 -20.79 -12.58 14.93
N SER A 54 -21.49 -12.39 13.81
CA SER A 54 -22.74 -13.11 13.56
C SER A 54 -22.51 -14.60 13.33
N ILE A 55 -21.42 -14.99 12.66
CA ILE A 55 -21.04 -16.39 12.51
C ILE A 55 -20.57 -16.98 13.82
N ALA A 56 -19.77 -16.24 14.62
CA ALA A 56 -19.35 -16.70 15.93
C ALA A 56 -20.55 -17.01 16.85
N LEU A 57 -21.56 -16.13 16.88
CA LEU A 57 -22.80 -16.37 17.62
C LEU A 57 -23.57 -17.57 17.09
N GLN A 58 -23.65 -17.75 15.77
CA GLN A 58 -24.31 -18.92 15.16
C GLN A 58 -23.62 -20.22 15.58
N VAL A 59 -22.30 -20.26 15.57
CA VAL A 59 -21.49 -21.44 15.97
C VAL A 59 -21.57 -21.69 17.48
N ASP A 60 -21.49 -20.65 18.30
CA ASP A 60 -21.52 -20.80 19.77
C ASP A 60 -22.88 -21.23 20.29
N LYS A 61 -23.97 -20.80 19.62
CA LYS A 61 -25.35 -21.21 19.93
C LYS A 61 -25.74 -22.57 19.34
N ALA A 62 -24.94 -23.12 18.42
CA ALA A 62 -25.20 -24.44 17.88
C ALA A 62 -25.08 -25.46 19.03
N GLY A 63 -26.17 -26.12 19.39
CA GLY A 63 -26.20 -27.09 20.49
C GLY A 63 -25.37 -28.37 20.26
N GLU A 64 -24.74 -28.48 19.10
CA GLU A 64 -23.86 -29.57 18.69
C GLU A 64 -22.39 -29.13 18.68
N LYS A 65 -21.47 -30.09 18.80
CA LYS A 65 -20.04 -29.81 18.72
C LYS A 65 -19.70 -29.28 17.33
N PHE A 66 -19.08 -28.11 17.26
CA PHE A 66 -18.72 -27.46 16.00
C PHE A 66 -17.80 -28.33 15.11
N GLU A 67 -18.24 -28.57 13.88
CA GLU A 67 -17.46 -29.11 12.77
C GLU A 67 -17.54 -28.15 11.57
N LEU A 68 -16.47 -28.04 10.79
CA LEU A 68 -16.41 -27.12 9.67
C LEU A 68 -17.19 -27.68 8.47
N SER A 69 -17.98 -26.86 7.79
CA SER A 69 -18.71 -27.22 6.59
C SER A 69 -18.51 -26.21 5.46
N VAL A 70 -18.65 -26.66 4.21
CA VAL A 70 -18.60 -25.76 3.04
C VAL A 70 -19.75 -24.74 3.06
N ASP A 71 -20.92 -25.11 3.59
CA ASP A 71 -22.03 -24.17 3.74
C ASP A 71 -21.70 -23.03 4.70
N LEU A 72 -21.01 -23.31 5.82
CA LEU A 72 -20.52 -22.26 6.71
C LEU A 72 -19.53 -21.34 6.00
N ILE A 73 -18.60 -21.90 5.21
CA ILE A 73 -17.63 -21.12 4.44
C ILE A 73 -18.35 -20.18 3.46
N LYS A 74 -19.36 -20.68 2.74
CA LYS A 74 -20.18 -19.88 1.84
C LYS A 74 -20.98 -18.81 2.59
N ASP A 75 -21.50 -19.12 3.77
CA ASP A 75 -22.21 -18.16 4.62
C ASP A 75 -21.30 -17.04 5.14
N ILE A 76 -20.06 -17.36 5.52
CA ILE A 76 -19.03 -16.36 5.87
C ILE A 76 -18.77 -15.45 4.67
N HIS A 77 -18.49 -16.01 3.50
CA HIS A 77 -18.21 -15.22 2.28
C HIS A 77 -19.41 -14.33 1.92
N LYS A 78 -20.63 -14.87 1.99
CA LYS A 78 -21.87 -14.13 1.76
C LYS A 78 -22.03 -12.94 2.70
N LYS A 79 -21.63 -13.08 3.97
CA LYS A 79 -21.68 -11.98 4.95
C LYS A 79 -20.57 -10.96 4.75
N CYS A 80 -19.39 -11.38 4.28
CA CYS A 80 -18.31 -10.46 3.90
C CYS A 80 -18.70 -9.56 2.71
N GLY A 81 -19.52 -10.07 1.79
CA GLY A 81 -19.97 -9.33 0.59
C GLY A 81 -21.23 -8.46 0.75
N ARG A 82 -21.99 -8.60 1.84
CA ARG A 82 -23.25 -7.84 2.03
C ARG A 82 -22.96 -6.37 2.38
N LYS A 83 -23.70 -5.44 1.76
CA LYS A 83 -23.62 -4.00 2.01
C LYS A 83 -22.28 -3.34 1.62
N VAL A 84 -21.50 -4.00 0.75
CA VAL A 84 -20.33 -3.41 0.10
C VAL A 84 -20.64 -3.41 -1.39
N GLU A 85 -20.93 -2.22 -1.93
CA GLU A 85 -21.43 -2.03 -3.31
C GLU A 85 -20.53 -2.73 -4.34
N GLU A 86 -19.21 -2.73 -4.13
CA GLU A 86 -18.22 -3.35 -5.02
C GLU A 86 -18.22 -4.89 -5.01
N LEU A 87 -18.82 -5.53 -3.99
CA LEU A 87 -18.82 -6.98 -3.81
C LEU A 87 -20.17 -7.63 -4.16
N GLU A 88 -21.27 -6.87 -4.11
CA GLU A 88 -22.62 -7.40 -4.36
C GLU A 88 -22.77 -7.95 -5.79
N ASP A 89 -22.11 -7.33 -6.76
CA ASP A 89 -22.14 -7.74 -8.18
C ASP A 89 -21.30 -9.00 -8.48
N LYS A 90 -20.59 -9.56 -7.49
CA LYS A 90 -19.69 -10.71 -7.67
C LYS A 90 -20.24 -12.04 -7.18
N GLY A 91 -21.55 -12.12 -6.89
CA GLY A 91 -22.20 -13.33 -6.40
C GLY A 91 -21.76 -13.75 -4.99
N PRO A 92 -22.05 -12.96 -3.94
CA PRO A 92 -21.68 -13.30 -2.56
C PRO A 92 -22.18 -14.68 -2.12
N GLY A 93 -21.25 -15.53 -1.70
CA GLY A 93 -21.50 -16.92 -1.28
C GLY A 93 -21.52 -17.96 -2.42
N GLU A 94 -21.33 -17.54 -3.67
CA GLU A 94 -21.25 -18.46 -4.82
C GLU A 94 -19.81 -18.86 -5.10
N LEU A 95 -19.59 -20.16 -5.32
CA LEU A 95 -18.27 -20.68 -5.72
C LEU A 95 -18.02 -20.36 -7.19
N ARG A 96 -16.76 -20.11 -7.52
CA ARG A 96 -16.30 -20.06 -8.89
C ARG A 96 -16.41 -21.40 -9.59
N THR A 97 -16.65 -21.33 -10.89
CA THR A 97 -16.62 -22.49 -11.78
C THR A 97 -15.37 -22.47 -12.63
N ASP A 98 -15.32 -21.54 -13.59
CA ASP A 98 -14.34 -21.49 -14.68
C ASP A 98 -13.75 -20.08 -14.87
N GLU A 99 -14.20 -19.09 -14.09
CA GLU A 99 -13.71 -17.72 -14.28
C GLU A 99 -12.19 -17.66 -14.02
N PRO A 100 -11.45 -16.66 -14.49
CA PRO A 100 -10.05 -16.49 -14.11
C PRO A 100 -9.93 -15.54 -12.91
N VAL A 101 -9.27 -15.97 -11.83
CA VAL A 101 -8.84 -15.08 -10.75
C VAL A 101 -7.34 -15.23 -10.55
N SER A 102 -6.63 -14.10 -10.59
CA SER A 102 -5.18 -14.06 -10.52
C SER A 102 -4.68 -12.86 -9.76
N PHE A 103 -3.52 -13.00 -9.13
CA PHE A 103 -2.86 -11.92 -8.41
C PHE A 103 -1.34 -12.10 -8.44
N GLY A 104 -0.65 -11.03 -8.08
CA GLY A 104 0.80 -10.97 -8.04
C GLY A 104 1.32 -11.15 -6.62
N ILE A 105 2.39 -11.95 -6.45
CA ILE A 105 2.96 -12.24 -5.12
C ILE A 105 4.42 -11.74 -5.09
N PRO A 106 4.79 -10.79 -4.22
CA PRO A 106 6.15 -10.31 -4.07
C PRO A 106 7.01 -11.27 -3.22
N ALA A 107 8.34 -11.14 -3.31
CA ALA A 107 9.28 -11.94 -2.50
C ALA A 107 9.07 -11.77 -0.98
N ALA A 108 8.61 -10.60 -0.52
CA ALA A 108 8.30 -10.33 0.88
C ALA A 108 7.18 -11.22 1.46
N ARG A 109 6.34 -11.77 0.59
CA ARG A 109 5.21 -12.66 0.94
C ARG A 109 5.47 -14.11 0.55
N ALA A 110 6.72 -14.46 0.31
CA ALA A 110 7.15 -15.82 0.00
C ALA A 110 8.30 -16.27 0.90
N SER A 111 8.42 -17.59 1.05
CA SER A 111 9.59 -18.26 1.60
C SER A 111 9.98 -19.43 0.70
N ILE A 112 11.22 -19.89 0.79
CA ILE A 112 11.70 -21.04 0.02
C ILE A 112 10.86 -22.28 0.37
N LYS A 113 10.65 -22.55 1.67
CA LYS A 113 9.84 -23.68 2.14
C LYS A 113 8.38 -23.57 1.71
N GLY A 114 7.80 -22.37 1.75
CA GLY A 114 6.42 -22.15 1.34
C GLY A 114 6.22 -22.33 -0.16
N ILE A 115 7.20 -21.94 -0.99
CA ILE A 115 7.21 -22.25 -2.43
C ILE A 115 7.36 -23.76 -2.65
N GLU A 116 8.21 -24.46 -1.89
CA GLU A 116 8.31 -25.93 -1.96
C GLU A 116 6.97 -26.60 -1.67
N GLU A 117 6.28 -26.20 -0.59
CA GLU A 117 4.95 -26.72 -0.27
C GLU A 117 3.91 -26.35 -1.32
N PHE A 118 3.93 -25.12 -1.84
CA PHE A 118 3.00 -24.64 -2.87
C PHE A 118 3.09 -25.49 -4.14
N LEU A 119 4.31 -25.72 -4.64
CA LEU A 119 4.56 -26.51 -5.85
C LEU A 119 4.16 -27.98 -5.72
N GLN A 120 4.03 -28.49 -4.48
CA GLN A 120 3.63 -29.87 -4.19
C GLN A 120 2.12 -30.05 -4.03
N LEU A 121 1.32 -28.97 -4.05
CA LEU A 121 -0.14 -29.07 -3.93
C LEU A 121 -0.73 -29.66 -5.21
N PHE A 122 -1.06 -30.94 -5.16
CA PHE A 122 -1.58 -31.70 -6.30
C PHE A 122 -2.82 -31.06 -6.95
N PHE A 123 -3.72 -30.46 -6.15
CA PHE A 123 -4.93 -29.83 -6.68
C PHE A 123 -4.66 -28.61 -7.57
N LEU A 124 -3.47 -27.99 -7.48
CA LEU A 124 -3.09 -26.90 -8.38
C LEU A 124 -2.83 -27.39 -9.81
N ILE A 125 -2.18 -28.55 -9.93
CA ILE A 125 -1.85 -29.17 -11.23
C ILE A 125 -3.12 -29.72 -11.88
N GLU A 126 -3.92 -30.48 -11.12
CA GLU A 126 -5.20 -31.03 -11.60
C GLU A 126 -6.18 -29.90 -11.95
N GLY A 127 -6.26 -28.87 -11.10
CA GLY A 127 -7.15 -27.73 -11.26
C GLY A 127 -6.74 -26.70 -12.31
N LYS A 128 -5.72 -26.97 -13.12
CA LYS A 128 -5.22 -26.09 -14.22
C LYS A 128 -4.84 -24.68 -13.76
N ALA A 129 -4.28 -24.56 -12.56
CA ALA A 129 -3.68 -23.33 -12.07
C ALA A 129 -2.38 -23.02 -12.85
N GLN A 130 -1.94 -21.76 -12.83
CA GLN A 130 -0.68 -21.34 -13.44
C GLN A 130 0.12 -20.49 -12.47
N PHE A 131 1.44 -20.68 -12.42
CA PHE A 131 2.31 -19.90 -11.55
C PHE A 131 3.66 -19.65 -12.20
N GLY A 132 4.13 -18.40 -12.18
CA GLY A 132 5.46 -18.07 -12.66
C GLY A 132 5.67 -16.60 -12.98
N PRO A 133 6.84 -16.25 -13.54
CA PRO A 133 7.19 -14.89 -13.87
C PRO A 133 6.35 -14.39 -15.06
N GLY A 134 5.91 -13.14 -15.00
CA GLY A 134 5.06 -12.57 -16.03
C GLY A 134 4.91 -11.05 -15.93
N LYS A 135 3.97 -10.52 -16.72
CA LYS A 135 3.54 -9.12 -16.66
C LYS A 135 2.03 -9.04 -16.48
N PRO A 136 1.52 -8.05 -15.72
CA PRO A 136 0.09 -7.84 -15.61
C PRO A 136 -0.47 -7.38 -16.96
N GLY A 137 -1.64 -7.90 -17.32
CA GLY A 137 -2.39 -7.52 -18.52
C GLY A 137 -3.85 -7.18 -18.19
N PRO A 138 -4.60 -6.61 -19.16
CA PRO A 138 -5.97 -6.13 -18.92
C PRO A 138 -6.98 -7.24 -18.59
N PHE A 139 -6.67 -8.51 -18.92
CA PHE A 139 -7.53 -9.68 -18.69
C PHE A 139 -6.87 -10.76 -17.82
N GLY A 140 -5.75 -10.42 -17.16
CA GLY A 140 -4.93 -11.37 -16.41
C GLY A 140 -3.45 -11.31 -16.79
N PRO A 141 -2.59 -12.06 -16.07
CA PRO A 141 -1.15 -12.07 -16.30
C PRO A 141 -0.77 -12.77 -17.60
N SER A 142 0.26 -12.25 -18.28
CA SER A 142 0.96 -12.93 -19.36
C SER A 142 2.21 -13.61 -18.81
N PHE A 143 2.16 -14.94 -18.72
CA PHE A 143 3.26 -15.76 -18.18
C PHE A 143 4.38 -15.92 -19.21
N THR A 144 5.62 -15.71 -18.76
CA THR A 144 6.82 -16.06 -19.51
C THR A 144 7.24 -17.51 -19.28
N THR A 145 6.87 -18.07 -18.14
CA THR A 145 7.07 -19.47 -17.77
C THR A 145 5.95 -19.88 -16.81
N ASP A 146 5.47 -21.11 -16.93
CA ASP A 146 4.49 -21.72 -16.04
C ASP A 146 5.14 -22.91 -15.35
N TYR A 147 5.43 -22.79 -14.05
CA TYR A 147 6.21 -23.76 -13.30
C TYR A 147 5.47 -25.06 -13.02
N PHE A 148 4.15 -25.12 -13.23
CA PHE A 148 3.39 -26.37 -13.14
C PHE A 148 3.53 -27.25 -14.39
N GLN A 149 4.01 -26.70 -15.51
CA GLN A 149 4.26 -27.49 -16.72
C GLN A 149 5.50 -28.37 -16.53
N ASP A 150 5.36 -29.68 -16.75
CA ASP A 150 6.41 -30.69 -16.61
C ASP A 150 7.13 -30.72 -15.24
N LEU A 151 6.40 -30.32 -14.18
CA LEU A 151 6.89 -30.33 -12.81
C LEU A 151 7.01 -31.77 -12.28
N THR A 152 8.19 -32.11 -11.77
CA THR A 152 8.44 -33.40 -11.12
C THR A 152 8.90 -33.16 -9.67
N PRO A 153 8.52 -34.03 -8.71
CA PRO A 153 8.83 -33.81 -7.29
C PRO A 153 10.33 -33.61 -6.99
N ASP A 154 11.22 -34.28 -7.73
CA ASP A 154 12.67 -34.18 -7.57
C ASP A 154 13.25 -32.80 -7.92
N LYS A 155 12.54 -32.01 -8.76
CA LYS A 155 12.96 -30.66 -9.15
C LYS A 155 12.54 -29.59 -8.13
N VAL A 156 11.51 -29.87 -7.32
CA VAL A 156 10.86 -28.86 -6.45
C VAL A 156 11.85 -28.11 -5.56
N PRO A 157 12.76 -28.75 -4.79
CA PRO A 157 13.61 -28.01 -3.86
C PRO A 157 14.56 -27.02 -4.55
N LYS A 158 15.15 -27.44 -5.68
CA LYS A 158 16.03 -26.57 -6.47
C LYS A 158 15.26 -25.45 -7.15
N LEU A 159 14.06 -25.76 -7.64
CA LEU A 159 13.19 -24.80 -8.31
C LEU A 159 12.67 -23.74 -7.32
N ALA A 160 12.24 -24.13 -6.13
CA ALA A 160 11.73 -23.21 -5.11
C ALA A 160 12.78 -22.16 -4.71
N LYS A 161 14.03 -22.58 -4.48
CA LYS A 161 15.12 -21.64 -4.23
C LYS A 161 15.34 -20.69 -5.40
N LYS A 162 15.39 -21.22 -6.63
CA LYS A 162 15.55 -20.39 -7.84
C LYS A 162 14.41 -19.36 -7.97
N ILE A 163 13.16 -19.78 -7.75
CA ILE A 163 12.00 -18.88 -7.80
C ILE A 163 12.15 -17.77 -6.75
N TYR A 164 12.52 -18.11 -5.51
CA TYR A 164 12.72 -17.10 -4.47
C TYR A 164 13.84 -16.11 -4.82
N ASP A 165 14.95 -16.60 -5.37
CA ASP A 165 16.07 -15.77 -5.82
C ASP A 165 15.63 -14.85 -6.97
N ASP A 166 14.86 -15.35 -7.95
CA ASP A 166 14.31 -14.58 -9.08
C ASP A 166 13.28 -13.54 -8.63
N MET A 167 12.43 -13.86 -7.64
CA MET A 167 11.50 -12.91 -7.00
C MET A 167 12.28 -11.80 -6.28
N SER A 168 13.27 -12.19 -5.47
CA SER A 168 14.07 -11.27 -4.66
C SER A 168 14.92 -10.33 -5.51
N ALA A 169 15.50 -10.83 -6.60
CA ALA A 169 16.32 -10.05 -7.53
C ALA A 169 15.54 -8.95 -8.27
N TYR A 170 14.22 -9.11 -8.44
CA TYR A 170 13.36 -8.09 -9.03
C TYR A 170 12.97 -6.98 -8.05
N GLY A 171 13.12 -7.24 -6.75
CA GLY A 171 12.81 -6.33 -5.66
C GLY A 171 11.88 -6.99 -4.64
N HIS A 172 12.26 -6.95 -3.36
CA HIS A 172 11.60 -7.70 -2.30
C HIS A 172 10.11 -7.41 -2.17
N SER A 173 9.71 -6.13 -2.18
CA SER A 173 8.30 -5.71 -2.19
C SER A 173 7.70 -5.50 -3.60
N ASN A 174 8.48 -5.73 -4.66
CA ASN A 174 8.00 -5.65 -6.05
C ASN A 174 7.51 -7.02 -6.53
N THR A 175 6.65 -7.01 -7.55
CA THR A 175 6.06 -8.23 -8.10
C THR A 175 6.50 -8.48 -9.54
N ASN A 176 7.14 -9.63 -9.78
CA ASN A 176 7.34 -10.23 -11.10
C ASN A 176 6.64 -11.59 -11.27
N HIS A 177 6.24 -12.24 -10.18
CA HIS A 177 5.57 -13.54 -10.20
C HIS A 177 4.07 -13.38 -9.97
N PHE A 178 3.30 -14.08 -10.80
CA PHE A 178 1.85 -14.08 -10.75
C PHE A 178 1.35 -15.50 -10.53
N TYR A 179 0.18 -15.61 -9.91
CA TYR A 179 -0.56 -16.83 -9.71
C TYR A 179 -1.94 -16.67 -10.32
N LEU A 180 -2.33 -17.58 -11.21
CA LEU A 180 -3.68 -17.76 -11.71
C LEU A 180 -4.26 -18.99 -11.01
N ALA A 181 -5.32 -18.78 -10.24
CA ALA A 181 -5.92 -19.81 -9.40
C ALA A 181 -6.51 -20.97 -10.21
N VAL A 182 -6.88 -22.02 -9.48
CA VAL A 182 -7.59 -23.19 -10.00
C VAL A 182 -8.87 -22.77 -10.74
N ARG A 183 -9.13 -23.43 -11.87
CA ARG A 183 -10.27 -23.15 -12.78
C ARG A 183 -11.14 -24.38 -13.07
N GLU A 184 -10.78 -25.53 -12.53
CA GLU A 184 -11.53 -26.78 -12.68
C GLU A 184 -11.71 -27.42 -11.29
N HIS A 185 -12.88 -28.00 -11.05
CA HIS A 185 -13.17 -28.79 -9.82
C HIS A 185 -13.03 -28.04 -8.49
N VAL A 186 -13.25 -26.71 -8.48
CA VAL A 186 -13.13 -25.85 -7.29
C VAL A 186 -13.98 -26.35 -6.11
N ASP A 187 -15.23 -26.72 -6.39
CA ASP A 187 -16.18 -27.26 -5.41
C ASP A 187 -15.70 -28.58 -4.79
N VAL A 188 -15.18 -29.49 -5.63
CA VAL A 188 -14.64 -30.79 -5.19
C VAL A 188 -13.41 -30.60 -4.31
N PHE A 189 -12.48 -29.72 -4.70
CA PHE A 189 -11.29 -29.45 -3.89
C PHE A 189 -11.62 -28.77 -2.57
N LEU A 190 -12.57 -27.82 -2.57
CA LEU A 190 -13.02 -27.15 -1.36
C LEU A 190 -13.61 -28.14 -0.35
N GLU A 191 -14.45 -29.05 -0.82
CA GLU A 191 -15.04 -30.12 0.00
C GLU A 191 -13.97 -31.07 0.54
N ALA A 192 -13.03 -31.49 -0.30
CA ALA A 192 -11.94 -32.39 0.10
C ALA A 192 -11.02 -31.77 1.18
N ILE A 193 -10.66 -30.49 1.03
CA ILE A 193 -9.90 -29.74 2.04
C ILE A 193 -10.68 -29.68 3.35
N THR A 194 -11.99 -29.40 3.28
CA THR A 194 -12.87 -29.32 4.46
C THR A 194 -12.95 -30.64 5.23
N GLN A 195 -13.09 -31.76 4.50
CA GLN A 195 -13.08 -33.09 5.11
C GLN A 195 -11.71 -33.43 5.72
N SER A 196 -10.61 -33.06 5.06
CA SER A 196 -9.25 -33.25 5.56
C SER A 196 -9.01 -32.48 6.85
N TYR A 197 -9.46 -31.22 6.94
CA TYR A 197 -9.39 -30.42 8.15
C TYR A 197 -10.10 -31.11 9.33
N ASN A 198 -11.37 -31.47 9.14
CA ASN A 198 -12.18 -32.09 10.21
C ASN A 198 -11.59 -33.42 10.69
N LYS A 199 -10.89 -34.16 9.82
CA LYS A 199 -10.17 -35.37 10.19
C LYS A 199 -8.91 -35.04 11.01
N GLU A 200 -8.02 -34.21 10.48
CA GLU A 200 -6.73 -33.91 11.10
C GLU A 200 -6.88 -33.18 12.45
N ILE A 201 -7.86 -32.28 12.59
CA ILE A 201 -8.09 -31.53 13.83
C ILE A 201 -8.59 -32.42 14.97
N LYS A 202 -9.25 -33.55 14.65
CA LYS A 202 -9.68 -34.56 15.62
C LYS A 202 -8.49 -35.39 16.12
N ASP A 203 -7.50 -35.61 15.26
CA ASP A 203 -6.29 -36.39 15.57
C ASP A 203 -5.24 -35.57 16.35
N ALA A 204 -5.25 -34.23 16.20
CA ALA A 204 -4.35 -33.31 16.89
C ALA A 204 -4.63 -33.23 18.41
N LYS A 205 -3.60 -33.46 19.23
CA LYS A 205 -3.70 -33.59 20.68
C LYS A 205 -3.26 -32.33 21.41
N THR A 206 -2.18 -31.70 20.96
CA THR A 206 -1.66 -30.47 21.58
C THR A 206 -2.23 -29.23 20.90
N LEU A 207 -2.14 -28.09 21.59
CA LEU A 207 -2.57 -26.81 21.01
C LEU A 207 -1.71 -26.41 19.80
N ASP A 208 -0.41 -26.69 19.83
CA ASP A 208 0.50 -26.47 18.71
C ASP A 208 0.19 -27.35 17.50
N GLU A 209 -0.09 -28.65 17.71
CA GLU A 209 -0.53 -29.55 16.64
C GLU A 209 -1.83 -29.06 16.00
N LYS A 210 -2.78 -28.59 16.81
CA LYS A 210 -4.03 -28.01 16.29
C LYS A 210 -3.79 -26.73 15.52
N LEU A 211 -2.90 -25.87 16.00
CA LEU A 211 -2.55 -24.63 15.31
C LEU A 211 -1.86 -24.91 13.97
N GLN A 212 -1.02 -25.94 13.90
CA GLN A 212 -0.42 -26.42 12.65
C GLN A 212 -1.48 -26.89 11.65
N VAL A 213 -2.47 -27.68 12.09
CA VAL A 213 -3.59 -28.12 11.25
C VAL A 213 -4.39 -26.91 10.76
N ILE A 214 -4.73 -25.98 11.65
CA ILE A 214 -5.45 -24.75 11.31
C ILE A 214 -4.66 -23.95 10.26
N ALA A 215 -3.38 -23.67 10.50
CA ALA A 215 -2.54 -22.90 9.58
C ALA A 215 -2.46 -23.55 8.19
N LYS A 216 -2.20 -24.86 8.15
CA LYS A 216 -2.13 -25.65 6.91
C LYS A 216 -3.43 -25.59 6.10
N HIS A 217 -4.60 -25.77 6.73
CA HIS A 217 -5.86 -25.80 5.98
C HIS A 217 -6.36 -24.41 5.59
N ILE A 218 -6.15 -23.38 6.41
CA ILE A 218 -6.40 -21.99 6.01
C ILE A 218 -5.55 -21.61 4.79
N ARG A 219 -4.28 -22.03 4.77
CA ARG A 219 -3.40 -21.89 3.60
C ARG A 219 -4.00 -22.57 2.36
N TYR A 220 -4.50 -23.79 2.47
CA TYR A 220 -5.09 -24.50 1.33
C TYR A 220 -6.35 -23.80 0.79
N TYR A 221 -7.19 -23.26 1.66
CA TYR A 221 -8.36 -22.48 1.24
C TYR A 221 -7.97 -21.21 0.49
N GLU A 222 -6.99 -20.45 1.00
CA GLU A 222 -6.54 -19.20 0.35
C GLU A 222 -5.92 -19.48 -1.03
N VAL A 223 -5.06 -20.51 -1.09
CA VAL A 223 -4.40 -20.95 -2.34
C VAL A 223 -5.41 -21.46 -3.36
N LEU A 224 -6.45 -22.20 -2.97
CA LEU A 224 -7.51 -22.65 -3.88
C LEU A 224 -8.24 -21.46 -4.52
N HIS A 225 -8.40 -20.36 -3.77
CA HIS A 225 -9.06 -19.14 -4.20
C HIS A 225 -10.47 -19.37 -4.81
N PRO A 226 -11.39 -20.01 -4.08
CA PRO A 226 -12.67 -20.49 -4.60
C PRO A 226 -13.70 -19.39 -4.89
N PHE A 227 -13.53 -18.19 -4.36
CA PHE A 227 -14.45 -17.06 -4.57
C PHE A 227 -13.88 -16.03 -5.52
N LYS A 228 -14.75 -15.24 -6.17
CA LYS A 228 -14.34 -14.19 -7.13
C LYS A 228 -13.55 -13.07 -6.48
N ASP A 229 -13.79 -12.81 -5.20
CA ASP A 229 -12.93 -11.97 -4.35
C ASP A 229 -13.08 -12.34 -2.87
N ALA A 230 -12.57 -11.47 -1.99
CA ALA A 230 -12.73 -11.56 -0.54
C ALA A 230 -12.30 -12.89 0.10
N ASN A 231 -11.48 -13.69 -0.59
CA ASN A 231 -10.91 -14.94 -0.07
C ASN A 231 -10.14 -14.67 1.24
N GLY A 232 -9.19 -13.73 1.26
CA GLY A 232 -8.47 -13.36 2.49
C GLY A 232 -9.38 -12.89 3.64
N ARG A 233 -10.45 -12.13 3.36
CA ARG A 233 -11.43 -11.73 4.39
C ARG A 233 -12.20 -12.93 4.95
N THR A 234 -12.60 -13.84 4.06
CA THR A 234 -13.37 -15.04 4.39
C THR A 234 -12.53 -16.04 5.18
N PHE A 235 -11.33 -16.36 4.70
CA PHE A 235 -10.50 -17.42 5.26
C PHE A 235 -9.60 -16.93 6.40
N VAL A 236 -8.90 -15.81 6.22
CA VAL A 236 -7.91 -15.35 7.20
C VAL A 236 -8.54 -14.45 8.27
N ASN A 237 -9.37 -13.47 7.89
CA ASN A 237 -9.93 -12.55 8.88
C ASN A 237 -11.18 -13.09 9.61
N ASN A 238 -11.88 -14.07 9.03
CA ASN A 238 -13.08 -14.67 9.62
C ASN A 238 -12.87 -16.12 10.05
N LEU A 239 -12.71 -17.05 9.09
CA LEU A 239 -12.67 -18.48 9.37
C LEU A 239 -11.55 -18.85 10.35
N LEU A 240 -10.32 -18.40 10.12
CA LEU A 240 -9.20 -18.61 11.03
C LEU A 240 -9.55 -18.16 12.46
N ASN A 241 -10.14 -16.98 12.64
CA ASN A 241 -10.51 -16.47 13.95
C ASN A 241 -11.57 -17.33 14.65
N ILE A 242 -12.54 -17.90 13.91
CA ILE A 242 -13.50 -18.88 14.46
C ILE A 242 -12.75 -20.12 14.94
N LEU A 243 -11.82 -20.65 14.14
CA LEU A 243 -11.06 -21.85 14.49
C LEU A 243 -10.11 -21.62 15.68
N LEU A 244 -9.51 -20.43 15.81
CA LEU A 244 -8.71 -20.03 16.97
C LEU A 244 -9.56 -19.93 18.23
N MET A 245 -10.70 -19.23 18.16
CA MET A 245 -11.61 -19.08 19.30
C MET A 245 -12.20 -20.42 19.77
N GLN A 246 -12.37 -21.39 18.85
CA GLN A 246 -12.75 -22.76 19.21
C GLN A 246 -11.72 -23.44 20.12
N GLN A 247 -10.43 -23.14 19.95
CA GLN A 247 -9.36 -23.67 20.80
C GLN A 247 -9.13 -22.84 22.07
N GLY A 248 -9.95 -21.81 22.33
CA GLY A 248 -9.78 -20.92 23.47
C GLY A 248 -8.67 -19.88 23.27
N LEU A 249 -8.20 -19.66 22.05
CA LEU A 249 -7.20 -18.66 21.73
C LEU A 249 -7.85 -17.31 21.36
N PRO A 250 -7.13 -16.18 21.53
CA PRO A 250 -7.55 -14.88 21.02
C PRO A 250 -7.67 -14.86 19.49
N PRO A 251 -8.49 -13.96 18.92
CA PRO A 251 -8.44 -13.68 17.48
C PRO A 251 -7.09 -13.07 17.09
N ALA A 252 -6.72 -13.17 15.82
CA ALA A 252 -5.42 -12.75 15.30
C ALA A 252 -5.44 -11.31 14.76
N THR A 253 -4.58 -10.44 15.30
CA THR A 253 -4.34 -9.07 14.82
C THR A 253 -3.05 -9.03 13.98
N PHE A 254 -3.17 -9.05 12.65
CA PHE A 254 -2.03 -9.20 11.74
C PHE A 254 -1.33 -7.88 11.38
N TYR A 255 -0.01 -7.96 11.21
CA TYR A 255 0.74 -6.92 10.50
C TYR A 255 0.58 -7.01 8.97
N GLU A 256 0.74 -8.22 8.43
CA GLU A 256 0.61 -8.56 7.00
C GLU A 256 -0.02 -9.96 6.92
N PRO A 257 -1.35 -10.04 6.75
CA PRO A 257 -2.04 -11.32 6.67
C PRO A 257 -1.87 -11.99 5.29
N ASN A 258 -1.41 -11.30 4.25
CA ASN A 258 -1.39 -11.83 2.88
C ASN A 258 -0.13 -12.67 2.60
N VAL A 259 0.13 -13.67 3.46
CA VAL A 259 1.24 -14.64 3.33
C VAL A 259 0.80 -16.09 3.23
N PHE A 260 -0.51 -16.35 3.32
CA PHE A 260 -1.08 -17.70 3.24
C PHE A 260 -0.99 -18.35 1.85
N ASP A 261 -0.33 -17.70 0.88
CA ASP A 261 -0.03 -18.30 -0.42
C ASP A 261 1.32 -19.05 -0.41
N LEU A 262 2.43 -18.32 -0.17
CA LEU A 262 3.80 -18.79 -0.37
C LEU A 262 4.64 -18.87 0.91
N TYR A 263 4.02 -18.85 2.09
CA TYR A 263 4.65 -19.31 3.34
C TYR A 263 4.29 -20.78 3.61
N SER A 264 5.18 -21.51 4.26
CA SER A 264 4.93 -22.89 4.70
C SER A 264 4.00 -22.93 5.90
N ALA A 265 3.38 -24.08 6.15
CA ALA A 265 2.50 -24.26 7.31
C ALA A 265 3.21 -23.96 8.64
N ASP A 266 4.45 -24.41 8.82
CA ASP A 266 5.25 -24.16 10.03
C ASP A 266 5.53 -22.66 10.24
N GLU A 267 5.85 -21.95 9.16
CA GLU A 267 6.11 -20.51 9.21
C GLU A 267 4.83 -19.71 9.48
N LEU A 268 3.69 -20.15 8.93
CA LEU A 268 2.38 -19.56 9.19
C LEU A 268 1.95 -19.72 10.65
N VAL A 269 2.32 -20.80 11.34
CA VAL A 269 2.08 -20.92 12.79
C VAL A 269 2.77 -19.78 13.54
N ILE A 270 4.01 -19.43 13.20
CA ILE A 270 4.72 -18.31 13.82
C ILE A 270 4.01 -16.98 13.51
N VAL A 271 3.59 -16.78 12.26
CA VAL A 271 2.82 -15.58 11.85
C VAL A 271 1.51 -15.45 12.63
N ILE A 272 0.79 -16.55 12.83
CA ILE A 272 -0.46 -16.57 13.60
C ILE A 272 -0.19 -16.31 15.09
N LYS A 273 0.83 -16.94 15.67
CA LYS A 273 1.23 -16.69 17.07
C LYS A 273 1.59 -15.21 17.28
N GLU A 274 2.34 -14.60 16.36
CA GLU A 274 2.65 -13.18 16.43
C GLU A 274 1.38 -12.30 16.38
N ALA A 275 0.40 -12.68 15.56
CA ALA A 275 -0.87 -11.98 15.46
C ALA A 275 -1.76 -12.16 16.71
N ILE A 276 -1.72 -13.33 17.35
CA ILE A 276 -2.37 -13.57 18.64
C ILE A 276 -1.68 -12.73 19.73
N PHE A 277 -0.35 -12.68 19.75
CA PHE A 277 0.42 -11.85 20.68
C PHE A 277 0.04 -10.37 20.55
N ASN A 278 -0.12 -9.85 19.32
CA ASN A 278 -0.59 -8.48 19.10
C ASN A 278 -1.98 -8.22 19.72
N THR A 279 -2.91 -9.19 19.63
CA THR A 279 -4.23 -9.07 20.25
C THR A 279 -4.12 -9.02 21.78
N VAL A 280 -3.27 -9.85 22.37
CA VAL A 280 -3.02 -9.84 23.82
C VAL A 280 -2.45 -8.50 24.25
N GLU A 281 -1.42 -7.99 23.56
CA GLU A 281 -0.85 -6.67 23.82
C GLU A 281 -1.90 -5.55 23.75
N ILE A 282 -2.80 -5.59 22.77
CA ILE A 282 -3.87 -4.59 22.65
C ILE A 282 -4.84 -4.65 23.84
N ILE A 283 -5.21 -5.85 24.30
CA ILE A 283 -6.10 -6.03 25.46
C ILE A 283 -5.41 -5.53 26.74
N GLU A 284 -4.14 -5.86 26.94
CA GLU A 284 -3.39 -5.52 28.15
C GLU A 284 -3.00 -4.03 28.23
N GLN A 285 -2.61 -3.43 27.10
CA GLN A 285 -2.19 -2.03 27.03
C GLN A 285 -3.34 -1.03 27.05
N ASN A 286 -4.60 -1.47 26.96
CA ASN A 286 -5.76 -0.58 26.82
C ASN A 286 -5.79 0.57 27.84
N LYS A 287 -5.38 0.32 29.09
CA LYS A 287 -5.36 1.34 30.15
C LYS A 287 -4.22 2.37 30.04
N LYS A 288 -3.16 2.07 29.29
CA LYS A 288 -1.94 2.90 29.17
C LYS A 288 -1.85 3.63 27.82
N GLY A 289 -2.79 3.37 26.91
CA GLY A 289 -2.74 3.80 25.51
C GLY A 289 -2.00 2.78 24.66
N ILE A 290 -2.60 2.40 23.53
CA ILE A 290 -2.09 1.33 22.66
C ILE A 290 -1.17 1.93 21.61
N PHE A 291 0.11 1.57 21.68
CA PHE A 291 1.11 1.97 20.71
C PHE A 291 1.72 0.74 20.03
N LEU A 292 1.29 0.48 18.79
CA LEU A 292 1.75 -0.68 18.03
C LEU A 292 1.87 -0.30 16.55
N TYR A 293 2.92 -0.82 15.90
CA TYR A 293 3.25 -0.54 14.49
C TYR A 293 3.34 0.95 14.13
N GLY A 294 3.91 1.74 15.05
CA GLY A 294 4.17 3.17 14.82
C GLY A 294 2.91 4.03 14.69
N TYR A 295 1.77 3.54 15.18
CA TYR A 295 0.49 4.25 15.18
C TYR A 295 -0.06 4.41 16.60
N ASN A 296 -0.48 5.64 16.92
CA ASN A 296 -1.18 5.98 18.14
C ASN A 296 -2.53 6.59 17.76
N ALA A 297 -3.63 6.00 18.24
CA ALA A 297 -4.96 6.53 17.95
C ALA A 297 -5.20 7.80 18.78
N THR A 298 -5.63 8.89 18.14
CA THR A 298 -6.01 10.08 18.89
C THR A 298 -7.38 9.88 19.56
N PRO A 299 -7.67 10.56 20.69
CA PRO A 299 -9.00 10.50 21.29
C PRO A 299 -10.14 10.84 20.31
N GLN A 300 -9.88 11.77 19.38
CA GLN A 300 -10.85 12.16 18.36
C GLN A 300 -11.08 11.05 17.32
N ASP A 301 -10.03 10.30 16.95
CA ASP A 301 -10.16 9.16 16.05
C ASP A 301 -10.98 8.04 16.70
N ASN A 302 -10.76 7.78 17.99
CA ASN A 302 -11.54 6.81 18.76
C ASN A 302 -13.03 7.19 18.81
N ILE A 303 -13.34 8.46 19.07
CA ILE A 303 -14.74 8.96 19.08
C ILE A 303 -15.38 8.76 17.70
N LYS A 304 -14.72 9.19 16.62
CA LYS A 304 -15.23 9.04 15.25
C LYS A 304 -15.47 7.58 14.87
N PHE A 305 -14.55 6.70 15.26
CA PHE A 305 -14.71 5.28 15.02
C PHE A 305 -15.92 4.72 15.77
N MET A 306 -16.09 5.07 17.04
CA MET A 306 -17.23 4.63 17.84
C MET A 306 -18.57 5.16 17.32
N GLU A 307 -18.61 6.36 16.73
CA GLU A 307 -19.79 6.90 16.05
C GLU A 307 -20.13 6.13 14.76
N MET A 308 -19.12 5.61 14.07
CA MET A 308 -19.25 4.82 12.84
C MET A 308 -19.58 3.35 13.12
N LEU A 309 -19.17 2.83 14.29
CA LEU A 309 -19.26 1.41 14.62
C LEU A 309 -20.71 0.92 14.68
N ASP A 310 -21.08 0.05 13.74
CA ASP A 310 -22.40 -0.55 13.66
C ASP A 310 -22.33 -2.05 13.37
N SER A 311 -22.34 -2.83 14.45
CA SER A 311 -22.46 -4.29 14.40
C SER A 311 -23.35 -4.78 15.55
N PRO A 312 -24.62 -5.14 15.29
CA PRO A 312 -25.53 -5.69 16.29
C PRO A 312 -24.99 -6.99 16.91
N SER A 313 -24.38 -7.86 16.11
CA SER A 313 -23.84 -9.13 16.60
C SER A 313 -22.64 -8.91 17.54
N TYR A 314 -21.79 -7.91 17.25
CA TYR A 314 -20.71 -7.55 18.16
C TYR A 314 -21.22 -7.01 19.50
N LYS A 315 -22.27 -6.18 19.50
CA LYS A 315 -22.93 -5.69 20.72
C LYS A 315 -23.45 -6.85 21.57
N GLU A 316 -24.06 -7.87 20.96
CA GLU A 316 -24.52 -9.06 21.68
C GLU A 316 -23.36 -9.85 22.34
N ILE A 317 -22.24 -10.03 21.63
CA ILE A 317 -21.04 -10.68 22.22
C ILE A 317 -20.50 -9.89 23.42
N ARG A 318 -20.53 -8.55 23.33
CA ARG A 318 -20.09 -7.67 24.42
C ARG A 318 -20.96 -7.83 25.68
N ASP A 319 -22.25 -8.02 25.50
CA ASP A 319 -23.23 -8.21 26.58
C ASP A 319 -23.28 -9.65 27.10
N THR A 320 -22.68 -10.61 26.39
CA THR A 320 -22.65 -12.03 26.77
C THR A 320 -21.88 -12.25 28.08
N ASP A 321 -22.48 -12.98 29.03
CA ASP A 321 -21.82 -13.34 30.27
C ASP A 321 -20.85 -14.52 30.07
N PHE A 322 -19.59 -14.36 30.46
CA PHE A 322 -18.56 -15.40 30.43
C PHE A 322 -18.11 -15.81 31.84
N SER A 323 -18.87 -15.46 32.89
CA SER A 323 -18.55 -15.79 34.29
C SER A 323 -18.42 -17.29 34.58
N PHE A 324 -18.99 -18.14 33.73
CA PHE A 324 -18.90 -19.59 33.82
C PHE A 324 -17.56 -20.16 33.29
N LEU A 325 -16.73 -19.35 32.60
CA LEU A 325 -15.42 -19.77 32.11
C LEU A 325 -14.34 -19.52 33.16
N ASP A 326 -13.41 -20.47 33.25
CA ASP A 326 -12.15 -20.23 33.96
C ASP A 326 -11.20 -19.44 33.04
N ILE A 327 -11.22 -18.12 33.21
CA ILE A 327 -10.42 -17.18 32.42
C ILE A 327 -8.91 -17.41 32.67
N SER A 328 -8.52 -17.85 33.87
CA SER A 328 -7.11 -18.06 34.21
C SER A 328 -6.50 -19.17 33.37
N ILE A 329 -7.24 -20.26 33.14
CA ILE A 329 -6.83 -21.37 32.27
C ILE A 329 -6.69 -20.90 30.81
N LEU A 330 -7.59 -20.06 30.32
CA LEU A 330 -7.50 -19.53 28.94
C LEU A 330 -6.26 -18.64 28.76
N GLN A 331 -5.95 -17.82 29.76
CA GLN A 331 -4.77 -16.96 29.76
C GLN A 331 -3.47 -17.78 29.84
N GLU A 332 -3.40 -18.78 30.73
CA GLU A 332 -2.25 -19.69 30.85
C GLU A 332 -1.99 -20.45 29.55
N ASN A 333 -3.03 -21.08 28.96
CA ASN A 333 -2.91 -21.78 27.68
C ASN A 333 -2.44 -20.86 26.54
N THR A 334 -2.90 -19.60 26.54
CA THR A 334 -2.47 -18.60 25.56
C THR A 334 -0.99 -18.25 25.78
N GLN A 335 -0.57 -18.03 27.02
CA GLN A 335 0.81 -17.71 27.36
C GLN A 335 1.77 -18.86 26.98
N ASP A 336 1.39 -20.11 27.27
CA ASP A 336 2.17 -21.30 26.90
C ASP A 336 2.31 -21.43 25.38
N CYS A 337 1.23 -21.20 24.63
CA CYS A 337 1.27 -21.20 23.17
C CYS A 337 2.26 -20.14 22.61
N LEU A 338 2.29 -18.96 23.23
CA LEU A 338 3.09 -17.82 22.78
C LEU A 338 4.54 -17.85 23.28
N ALA A 339 4.87 -18.66 24.30
CA ALA A 339 6.20 -18.71 24.92
C ALA A 339 7.34 -18.93 23.90
N SER A 340 7.08 -19.71 22.85
CA SER A 340 8.04 -19.97 21.76
C SER A 340 8.54 -18.71 21.03
N LEU A 341 7.80 -17.59 21.07
CA LEU A 341 8.19 -16.34 20.41
C LEU A 341 9.30 -15.59 21.15
N ASN A 342 9.52 -15.84 22.45
CA ASN A 342 10.44 -15.05 23.27
C ASN A 342 11.90 -15.23 22.88
N GLU A 343 12.27 -16.44 22.44
CA GLU A 343 13.63 -16.78 22.01
C GLU A 343 13.89 -16.42 20.53
N MET A 344 12.85 -16.09 19.77
CA MET A 344 12.97 -15.78 18.35
C MET A 344 13.32 -14.31 18.13
N TYR A 345 14.53 -14.05 17.62
CA TYR A 345 15.03 -12.73 17.23
C TYR A 345 14.67 -11.63 18.25
N PRO A 346 15.11 -11.78 19.51
CA PRO A 346 14.58 -11.04 20.64
C PRO A 346 14.81 -9.52 20.53
N LEU A 347 15.93 -9.07 19.92
CA LEU A 347 16.14 -7.63 19.65
C LEU A 347 15.11 -7.05 18.68
N HIS A 348 14.76 -7.79 17.61
CA HIS A 348 13.80 -7.35 16.61
C HIS A 348 12.40 -7.25 17.21
N ARG A 349 11.98 -8.23 18.01
CA ARG A 349 10.72 -8.18 18.76
C ARG A 349 10.75 -7.05 19.79
N GLY A 350 11.85 -6.92 20.53
CA GLY A 350 12.04 -5.84 21.51
C GLY A 350 11.90 -4.46 20.90
N ALA A 351 12.36 -4.26 19.66
CA ALA A 351 12.20 -2.99 18.94
C ALA A 351 10.74 -2.64 18.63
N ILE A 352 9.85 -3.64 18.54
CA ILE A 352 8.41 -3.48 18.32
C ILE A 352 7.66 -3.29 19.63
N TYR A 353 7.93 -4.12 20.63
CA TYR A 353 7.06 -4.26 21.81
C TYR A 353 7.59 -3.61 23.08
N LEU A 354 8.91 -3.51 23.27
CA LEU A 354 9.45 -2.95 24.51
C LEU A 354 9.43 -1.43 24.49
N SER A 355 9.06 -0.85 25.64
CA SER A 355 9.05 0.60 25.85
C SER A 355 9.81 1.04 27.10
N ASP A 356 10.04 0.16 28.07
CA ASP A 356 10.80 0.48 29.28
C ASP A 356 12.30 0.57 28.98
N PRO A 357 12.97 1.71 29.27
CA PRO A 357 14.40 1.87 28.99
C PRO A 357 15.31 0.87 29.70
N SER A 358 14.94 0.39 30.90
CA SER A 358 15.76 -0.55 31.66
C SER A 358 15.72 -1.93 31.02
N ASP A 359 14.53 -2.39 30.62
CA ASP A 359 14.33 -3.65 29.90
C ASP A 359 15.04 -3.62 28.54
N ILE A 360 14.89 -2.52 27.80
CA ILE A 360 15.58 -2.30 26.51
C ILE A 360 17.09 -2.39 26.68
N LYS A 361 17.66 -1.71 27.68
CA LYS A 361 19.10 -1.73 27.96
C LYS A 361 19.59 -3.14 28.32
N GLY A 362 18.84 -3.85 29.16
CA GLY A 362 19.14 -5.24 29.51
C GLY A 362 19.15 -6.15 28.28
N LEU A 363 18.14 -6.00 27.41
CA LEU A 363 18.00 -6.78 26.19
C LEU A 363 19.13 -6.51 25.19
N VAL A 364 19.43 -5.23 24.91
CA VAL A 364 20.52 -4.86 23.99
C VAL A 364 21.88 -5.37 24.49
N ALA A 365 22.14 -5.24 25.80
CA ALA A 365 23.36 -5.76 26.40
C ALA A 365 23.48 -7.29 26.30
N ALA A 366 22.37 -8.02 26.43
CA ALA A 366 22.35 -9.48 26.33
C ALA A 366 22.56 -10.00 24.90
N HIS A 367 22.17 -9.23 23.88
CA HIS A 367 22.16 -9.65 22.47
C HIS A 367 23.07 -8.79 21.58
N GLN A 368 24.19 -8.29 22.10
CA GLN A 368 25.10 -7.38 21.40
C GLN A 368 25.53 -7.87 20.00
N SER A 369 25.71 -9.18 19.82
CA SER A 369 26.10 -9.78 18.53
C SER A 369 25.03 -9.68 17.43
N GLU A 370 23.77 -9.46 17.81
CA GLU A 370 22.60 -9.47 16.92
C GLU A 370 22.17 -8.05 16.51
N ILE A 371 22.82 -7.00 17.04
CA ILE A 371 22.45 -5.58 16.83
C ILE A 371 22.34 -5.19 15.35
N ASN A 372 23.13 -5.83 14.49
CA ASN A 372 23.17 -5.57 13.05
C ASN A 372 22.60 -6.74 12.22
N GLU A 373 21.99 -7.74 12.87
CA GLU A 373 21.49 -8.93 12.20
C GLU A 373 20.25 -8.61 11.33
N ARG A 374 20.27 -9.06 10.08
CA ARG A 374 19.08 -9.06 9.20
C ARG A 374 18.40 -10.41 9.25
N ILE A 375 17.10 -10.41 9.55
CA ILE A 375 16.31 -11.64 9.59
C ILE A 375 16.15 -12.22 8.17
N LYS A 376 16.28 -13.55 8.05
CA LYS A 376 16.18 -14.25 6.76
C LYS A 376 14.73 -14.56 6.41
N GLN A 377 14.53 -14.96 5.15
CA GLN A 377 13.25 -15.46 4.66
C GLN A 377 12.71 -16.62 5.52
N GLY A 378 11.38 -16.73 5.63
CA GLY A 378 10.67 -17.73 6.44
C GLY A 378 10.22 -17.24 7.82
N SER A 379 10.77 -16.12 8.32
CA SER A 379 10.21 -15.42 9.50
C SER A 379 9.03 -14.52 9.09
N PRO A 380 8.18 -14.04 10.02
CA PRO A 380 7.07 -13.16 9.69
C PRO A 380 7.50 -11.92 8.88
N PRO A 381 6.71 -11.45 7.88
CA PRO A 381 7.15 -10.48 6.88
C PRO A 381 7.74 -9.17 7.40
N ILE A 382 7.28 -8.70 8.56
CA ILE A 382 7.78 -7.46 9.16
C ILE A 382 9.28 -7.53 9.48
N TYR A 383 9.77 -8.73 9.81
CA TYR A 383 11.14 -8.96 10.24
C TYR A 383 12.10 -9.13 9.06
N VAL A 384 11.64 -9.75 7.97
CA VAL A 384 12.50 -10.22 6.88
C VAL A 384 13.31 -9.07 6.28
N GLY A 385 14.63 -9.28 6.22
CA GLY A 385 15.62 -8.31 5.75
C GLY A 385 15.95 -7.18 6.73
N LYS A 386 15.23 -7.03 7.84
CA LYS A 386 15.36 -5.88 8.75
C LYS A 386 16.33 -6.15 9.88
N THR A 387 17.03 -5.09 10.28
CA THR A 387 17.81 -5.05 11.53
C THR A 387 16.95 -4.49 12.66
N PRO A 388 17.35 -4.66 13.94
CA PRO A 388 16.63 -4.07 15.06
C PRO A 388 16.42 -2.56 14.92
N ILE A 389 17.40 -1.82 14.39
CA ILE A 389 17.27 -0.36 14.21
C ILE A 389 16.25 0.01 13.13
N HIS A 390 16.12 -0.77 12.06
CA HIS A 390 15.05 -0.56 11.07
C HIS A 390 13.68 -0.64 11.74
N LEU A 391 13.45 -1.69 12.53
CA LEU A 391 12.19 -1.87 13.25
C LEU A 391 11.99 -0.75 14.27
N ALA A 392 12.99 -0.42 15.08
CA ALA A 392 12.89 0.65 16.06
C ALA A 392 12.48 1.99 15.43
N VAL A 393 13.00 2.31 14.24
CA VAL A 393 12.62 3.49 13.46
C VAL A 393 11.19 3.41 12.93
N ILE A 394 10.78 2.30 12.31
CA ILE A 394 9.40 2.12 11.80
C ILE A 394 8.40 2.23 12.96
N MET A 395 8.74 1.65 14.11
CA MET A 395 7.94 1.66 15.32
C MET A 395 7.99 3.00 16.04
N ARG A 396 8.91 3.91 15.68
CA ARG A 396 9.19 5.17 16.38
C ARG A 396 9.56 4.95 17.85
N ASN A 397 10.21 3.82 18.14
CA ASN A 397 10.66 3.42 19.47
C ASN A 397 11.93 4.19 19.84
N SER A 398 11.72 5.40 20.35
CA SER A 398 12.78 6.37 20.68
C SER A 398 13.83 5.82 21.65
N ALA A 399 13.41 5.01 22.63
CA ALA A 399 14.31 4.42 23.63
C ALA A 399 15.18 3.32 23.02
N MET A 400 14.59 2.44 22.20
CA MET A 400 15.36 1.42 21.47
C MET A 400 16.34 2.05 20.47
N ILE A 401 15.94 3.12 19.77
CA ILE A 401 16.82 3.86 18.86
C ILE A 401 18.06 4.38 19.61
N ASP A 402 17.86 5.03 20.76
CA ASP A 402 18.97 5.57 21.56
C ASP A 402 19.92 4.47 22.02
N GLU A 403 19.38 3.37 22.54
CA GLU A 403 20.20 2.27 23.06
C GLU A 403 20.97 1.57 21.94
N LEU A 404 20.35 1.33 20.77
CA LEU A 404 21.03 0.76 19.61
C LEU A 404 22.14 1.69 19.08
N ILE A 405 21.91 3.01 19.03
CA ILE A 405 22.92 3.98 18.62
C ILE A 405 24.08 4.02 19.63
N ALA A 406 23.78 4.02 20.93
CA ALA A 406 24.79 3.98 21.98
C ALA A 406 25.69 2.74 21.88
N ASN A 407 25.11 1.63 21.41
CA ASN A 407 25.78 0.36 21.16
C ASN A 407 26.33 0.21 19.74
N LYS A 408 26.45 1.32 18.99
CA LYS A 408 27.09 1.40 17.66
C LYS A 408 26.41 0.54 16.60
N ALA A 409 25.09 0.48 16.59
CA ALA A 409 24.34 -0.08 15.48
C ALA A 409 24.73 0.59 14.15
N ASP A 410 24.88 -0.22 13.11
CA ASP A 410 25.25 0.24 11.77
C ASP A 410 24.00 0.75 11.03
N LEU A 411 23.93 2.07 10.87
CA LEU A 411 22.83 2.77 10.22
C LEU A 411 22.90 2.72 8.69
N SER A 412 24.00 2.21 8.11
CA SER A 412 24.21 2.10 6.67
C SER A 412 23.63 0.81 6.07
N ILE A 413 23.33 -0.18 6.90
CA ILE A 413 22.76 -1.46 6.45
C ILE A 413 21.44 -1.21 5.74
N GLN A 414 21.33 -1.76 4.52
CA GLN A 414 20.09 -1.77 3.75
C GLN A 414 19.32 -3.07 4.03
N ASP A 415 18.01 -2.97 4.19
CA ASP A 415 17.12 -4.12 4.17
C ASP A 415 16.95 -4.70 2.75
N TYR A 416 16.10 -5.70 2.56
CA TYR A 416 15.91 -6.32 1.24
C TYR A 416 15.16 -5.43 0.23
N ASP A 417 14.51 -4.35 0.66
CA ASP A 417 13.99 -3.31 -0.24
C ASP A 417 15.07 -2.27 -0.59
N GLY A 418 16.28 -2.40 -0.05
CA GLY A 418 17.36 -1.44 -0.23
C GLY A 418 17.23 -0.23 0.71
N LYS A 419 16.29 -0.25 1.67
CA LYS A 419 16.07 0.88 2.58
C LYS A 419 16.99 0.80 3.78
N THR A 420 17.55 1.94 4.16
CA THR A 420 18.28 2.11 5.43
C THR A 420 17.36 2.65 6.52
N ALA A 421 17.84 2.72 7.77
CA ALA A 421 17.15 3.39 8.87
C ALA A 421 16.76 4.85 8.52
N LEU A 422 17.60 5.57 7.76
CA LEU A 422 17.33 6.94 7.33
C LEU A 422 16.13 7.03 6.35
N HIS A 423 15.97 6.04 5.47
CA HIS A 423 14.82 5.99 4.56
C HIS A 423 13.52 5.86 5.34
N TYR A 424 13.46 4.97 6.32
CA TYR A 424 12.27 4.81 7.16
C TYR A 424 12.02 6.01 8.07
N ALA A 425 13.07 6.67 8.58
CA ALA A 425 12.93 7.89 9.35
C ALA A 425 12.27 9.00 8.51
N ALA A 426 12.72 9.17 7.26
CA ALA A 426 12.14 10.10 6.29
C ALA A 426 10.69 9.75 5.92
N GLU A 427 10.42 8.47 5.62
CA GLU A 427 9.09 7.97 5.28
C GLU A 427 8.09 8.11 6.44
N SER A 428 8.56 8.00 7.69
CA SER A 428 7.70 8.12 8.88
C SER A 428 7.15 9.53 9.11
N GLY A 429 7.77 10.57 8.52
CA GLY A 429 7.40 11.96 8.76
C GLY A 429 7.73 12.46 10.19
N ASN A 430 8.45 11.69 11.01
CA ASN A 430 8.74 12.04 12.40
C ASN A 430 10.10 12.76 12.54
N ILE A 431 10.06 14.06 12.80
CA ILE A 431 11.26 14.91 12.94
C ILE A 431 12.17 14.51 14.11
N GLN A 432 11.62 13.96 15.20
CA GLN A 432 12.43 13.54 16.34
C GLN A 432 13.25 12.30 16.01
N VAL A 433 12.61 11.30 15.39
CA VAL A 433 13.29 10.08 14.91
C VAL A 433 14.33 10.45 13.85
N MET A 434 13.98 11.31 12.90
CA MET A 434 14.91 11.81 11.89
C MET A 434 16.12 12.51 12.54
N GLY A 435 15.89 13.41 13.51
CA GLY A 435 16.96 14.14 14.19
C GLY A 435 17.95 13.20 14.89
N LYS A 436 17.46 12.15 15.55
CA LYS A 436 18.31 11.13 16.18
C LYS A 436 19.18 10.39 15.17
N ILE A 437 18.56 9.89 14.09
CA ILE A 437 19.26 9.15 13.05
C ILE A 437 20.28 10.05 12.34
N LEU A 438 19.91 11.28 11.96
CA LEU A 438 20.83 12.22 11.33
C LEU A 438 21.98 12.63 12.25
N THR A 439 21.71 12.92 13.52
CA THR A 439 22.77 13.26 14.48
C THR A 439 23.75 12.11 14.62
N ALA A 440 23.27 10.87 14.77
CA ALA A 440 24.12 9.70 14.85
C ALA A 440 24.94 9.47 13.57
N LEU A 441 24.33 9.64 12.40
CA LEU A 441 25.01 9.51 11.11
C LEU A 441 26.11 10.56 10.93
N LEU A 442 25.85 11.83 11.24
CA LEU A 442 26.80 12.92 11.07
C LEU A 442 28.03 12.82 11.99
N LEU A 443 27.97 11.96 13.02
CA LEU A 443 29.10 11.63 13.88
C LEU A 443 29.96 10.47 13.34
N GLN A 444 29.54 9.80 12.26
CA GLN A 444 30.29 8.72 11.62
C GLN A 444 31.17 9.25 10.47
N ASP A 445 32.38 8.71 10.33
CA ASP A 445 33.35 9.13 9.29
C ASP A 445 32.85 8.93 7.85
N ASN A 446 31.81 8.11 7.65
CA ASN A 446 31.21 7.78 6.35
C ASN A 446 29.80 8.38 6.13
N ALA A 447 29.41 9.40 6.91
CA ALA A 447 28.07 10.00 6.88
C ALA A 447 27.57 10.32 5.45
N LEU A 448 28.45 10.87 4.60
CA LEU A 448 28.15 11.29 3.23
C LEU A 448 27.65 10.15 2.34
N ASN A 449 28.20 8.95 2.52
CA ASN A 449 27.81 7.80 1.72
C ASN A 449 26.39 7.36 2.07
N VAL A 450 26.01 7.41 3.36
CA VAL A 450 24.71 6.92 3.84
C VAL A 450 23.56 7.85 3.42
N LEU A 451 23.77 9.16 3.40
CA LEU A 451 22.74 10.15 3.04
C LEU A 451 22.20 9.96 1.61
N ASN A 452 23.05 9.50 0.69
CA ASN A 452 22.74 9.35 -0.73
C ASN A 452 22.57 7.89 -1.16
N ILE A 453 22.48 6.93 -0.22
CA ILE A 453 22.11 5.54 -0.55
C ILE A 453 20.75 5.54 -1.24
N LYS A 454 20.66 4.74 -2.31
CA LYS A 454 19.41 4.48 -3.03
C LYS A 454 18.86 3.11 -2.66
N ASP A 455 17.55 3.04 -2.51
CA ASP A 455 16.81 1.79 -2.40
C ASP A 455 16.62 1.10 -3.77
N ASN A 456 15.91 -0.03 -3.79
CA ASN A 456 15.64 -0.78 -5.02
C ASN A 456 14.75 -0.01 -6.03
N GLN A 457 14.08 1.05 -5.60
CA GLN A 457 13.31 1.96 -6.47
C GLN A 457 14.15 3.16 -6.94
N GLY A 458 15.43 3.21 -6.57
CA GLY A 458 16.33 4.33 -6.89
C GLY A 458 16.06 5.56 -6.04
N LYS A 459 15.21 5.47 -5.01
CA LYS A 459 14.86 6.58 -4.11
C LYS A 459 15.89 6.67 -3.00
N THR A 460 16.32 7.88 -2.71
CA THR A 460 17.10 8.22 -1.51
C THR A 460 16.15 8.57 -0.35
N ALA A 461 16.68 8.70 0.86
CA ALA A 461 15.88 9.20 1.99
C ALA A 461 15.27 10.59 1.73
N PHE A 462 15.93 11.43 0.92
CA PHE A 462 15.40 12.74 0.52
C PHE A 462 14.14 12.63 -0.35
N HIS A 463 14.06 11.62 -1.23
CA HIS A 463 12.85 11.35 -1.99
C HIS A 463 11.68 11.03 -1.06
N TYR A 464 11.91 10.17 -0.05
CA TYR A 464 10.89 9.81 0.94
C TYR A 464 10.47 11.01 1.80
N ALA A 465 11.42 11.88 2.21
CA ALA A 465 11.10 13.10 2.93
C ALA A 465 10.23 14.05 2.08
N ALA A 466 10.51 14.14 0.78
CA ALA A 466 9.72 14.96 -0.13
C ALA A 466 8.30 14.40 -0.38
N GLU A 467 8.18 13.07 -0.44
CA GLU A 467 6.94 12.36 -0.72
C GLU A 467 6.00 12.29 0.48
N TYR A 468 6.54 11.98 1.67
CA TYR A 468 5.74 11.68 2.87
C TYR A 468 5.97 12.63 4.04
N GLY A 469 7.12 13.31 4.08
CA GLY A 469 7.52 14.18 5.18
C GLY A 469 6.83 15.54 5.19
N ASN A 470 7.49 16.49 5.86
CA ASN A 470 7.10 17.88 5.98
C ASN A 470 8.30 18.78 5.60
N SER A 471 8.04 20.08 5.48
CA SER A 471 9.08 21.06 5.15
C SER A 471 10.26 21.07 6.14
N GLU A 472 10.05 20.80 7.43
CA GLU A 472 11.13 20.73 8.43
C GLU A 472 12.11 19.57 8.17
N LEU A 473 11.61 18.38 7.82
CA LEU A 473 12.43 17.21 7.47
C LEU A 473 13.28 17.47 6.23
N VAL A 474 12.67 18.08 5.21
CA VAL A 474 13.37 18.44 3.97
C VAL A 474 14.49 19.45 4.28
N MET A 475 14.22 20.44 5.14
CA MET A 475 15.22 21.39 5.59
C MET A 475 16.34 20.76 6.43
N ALA A 476 16.01 19.80 7.30
CA ALA A 476 17.01 19.08 8.07
C ALA A 476 17.99 18.34 7.16
N LEU A 477 17.47 17.67 6.11
CA LEU A 477 18.32 16.98 5.13
C LEU A 477 19.15 17.95 4.30
N THR A 478 18.55 19.01 3.73
CA THR A 478 19.29 19.96 2.89
C THR A 478 20.32 20.77 3.66
N SER A 479 20.16 20.94 4.97
CA SER A 479 21.16 21.63 5.82
C SER A 479 22.52 20.95 5.86
N THR A 480 22.61 19.68 5.45
CA THR A 480 23.87 18.94 5.34
C THR A 480 24.74 19.40 4.16
N ASN A 481 24.20 20.17 3.19
CA ASN A 481 24.83 20.58 1.92
C ASN A 481 25.26 19.43 0.98
N GLU A 482 24.94 18.18 1.32
CA GLU A 482 25.46 16.98 0.64
C GLU A 482 24.35 16.18 -0.08
N ILE A 483 23.11 16.67 0.02
CA ILE A 483 21.93 16.06 -0.60
C ILE A 483 21.81 16.45 -2.06
N GLN A 484 21.68 15.46 -2.93
CA GLN A 484 21.36 15.65 -4.35
C GLN A 484 19.86 15.95 -4.54
N ILE A 485 19.49 17.25 -4.53
CA ILE A 485 18.08 17.68 -4.53
C ILE A 485 17.32 17.40 -5.85
N ASN A 486 18.04 17.19 -6.96
CA ASN A 486 17.47 17.04 -8.31
C ASN A 486 17.56 15.61 -8.84
N GLU A 487 18.26 14.71 -8.15
CA GLU A 487 18.47 13.36 -8.65
C GLU A 487 17.13 12.60 -8.76
N PRO A 488 16.84 11.93 -9.88
CA PRO A 488 15.59 11.19 -10.03
C PRO A 488 15.66 9.74 -9.52
N ASP A 489 14.49 9.18 -9.19
CA ASP A 489 14.30 7.75 -8.92
C ASP A 489 14.32 6.89 -10.20
N ASN A 490 14.17 5.56 -10.07
CA ASN A 490 14.16 4.64 -11.23
C ASN A 490 12.98 4.87 -12.19
N ARG A 491 11.97 5.64 -11.80
CA ARG A 491 10.83 6.05 -12.63
C ARG A 491 11.02 7.44 -13.23
N GLY A 492 12.18 8.07 -13.04
CA GLY A 492 12.46 9.44 -13.49
C GLY A 492 11.80 10.51 -12.63
N SER A 493 11.28 10.18 -11.44
CA SER A 493 10.62 11.15 -10.57
C SER A 493 11.62 11.82 -9.65
N SER A 494 11.74 13.15 -9.76
CA SER A 494 12.53 13.97 -8.84
C SER A 494 11.79 14.20 -7.52
N PRO A 495 12.49 14.58 -6.43
CA PRO A 495 11.87 14.87 -5.14
C PRO A 495 10.74 15.92 -5.22
N ILE A 496 10.94 16.99 -6.00
CA ILE A 496 9.89 18.02 -6.19
C ILE A 496 8.65 17.49 -6.91
N LEU A 497 8.82 16.56 -7.86
CA LEU A 497 7.69 15.90 -8.52
C LEU A 497 6.91 15.03 -7.53
N LEU A 498 7.61 14.26 -6.70
CA LEU A 498 6.99 13.41 -5.68
C LEU A 498 6.20 14.25 -4.66
N ALA A 499 6.75 15.37 -4.20
CA ALA A 499 6.07 16.31 -3.31
C ALA A 499 4.78 16.86 -3.94
N TYR A 500 4.85 17.29 -5.21
CA TYR A 500 3.67 17.79 -5.92
C TYR A 500 2.60 16.70 -6.11
N LYS A 501 3.00 15.50 -6.57
CA LYS A 501 2.09 14.37 -6.79
C LYS A 501 1.35 13.96 -5.52
N ASN A 502 2.01 14.03 -4.37
CA ASN A 502 1.44 13.65 -3.08
C ASN A 502 0.85 14.84 -2.29
N HIS A 503 0.61 15.97 -2.96
CA HIS A 503 -0.02 17.16 -2.36
C HIS A 503 0.71 17.74 -1.13
N LYS A 504 2.04 17.51 -1.05
CA LYS A 504 2.92 18.11 -0.04
C LYS A 504 3.30 19.53 -0.45
N LEU A 505 2.31 20.43 -0.41
CA LEU A 505 2.43 21.78 -0.98
C LEU A 505 3.50 22.64 -0.27
N ASP A 506 3.65 22.50 1.05
CA ASP A 506 4.67 23.19 1.83
C ASP A 506 6.09 22.75 1.43
N VAL A 507 6.27 21.44 1.26
CA VAL A 507 7.53 20.86 0.77
C VAL A 507 7.80 21.29 -0.67
N PHE A 508 6.80 21.21 -1.54
CA PHE A 508 6.90 21.64 -2.93
C PHE A 508 7.36 23.11 -3.04
N GLU A 509 6.75 24.00 -2.26
CA GLU A 509 7.14 25.41 -2.20
C GLU A 509 8.58 25.57 -1.71
N LYS A 510 9.00 24.82 -0.67
CA LYS A 510 10.36 24.88 -0.16
C LYS A 510 11.40 24.39 -1.17
N LEU A 511 11.09 23.34 -1.92
CA LEU A 511 11.95 22.82 -2.97
C LEU A 511 12.05 23.82 -4.14
N LEU A 512 10.94 24.47 -4.52
CA LEU A 512 10.96 25.56 -5.50
C LEU A 512 11.84 26.74 -5.05
N GLU A 513 11.76 27.13 -3.78
CA GLU A 513 12.60 28.19 -3.21
C GLU A 513 14.08 27.82 -3.20
N SER A 514 14.38 26.54 -3.02
CA SER A 514 15.74 26.00 -3.00
C SER A 514 16.32 25.81 -4.41
N GLY A 515 15.58 26.21 -5.45
CA GLY A 515 16.06 26.14 -6.84
C GLY A 515 16.01 24.74 -7.46
N ALA A 516 15.14 23.85 -6.96
CA ALA A 516 14.96 22.53 -7.56
C ALA A 516 14.59 22.63 -9.04
N GLU A 517 15.16 21.74 -9.85
CA GLU A 517 14.96 21.72 -11.29
C GLU A 517 13.51 21.34 -11.66
N ILE A 518 12.93 22.10 -12.60
CA ILE A 518 11.57 21.88 -13.07
C ILE A 518 11.59 20.92 -14.25
N SER A 519 11.23 19.67 -14.00
CA SER A 519 11.16 18.65 -15.05
C SER A 519 9.91 18.79 -15.93
N LYS A 520 9.96 18.19 -17.11
CA LYS A 520 8.80 18.13 -18.01
C LYS A 520 7.65 17.34 -17.37
N GLU A 521 7.96 16.28 -16.65
CA GLU A 521 6.99 15.42 -15.97
C GLU A 521 6.21 16.19 -14.89
N LEU A 522 6.85 17.13 -14.18
CA LEU A 522 6.18 18.03 -13.25
C LEU A 522 5.22 18.98 -13.97
N LEU A 523 5.66 19.55 -15.08
CA LEU A 523 4.84 20.43 -15.90
C LEU A 523 3.63 19.69 -16.51
N ASP A 524 3.82 18.45 -16.94
CA ASP A 524 2.75 17.58 -17.44
C ASP A 524 1.75 17.23 -16.33
N GLU A 525 2.21 16.90 -15.12
CA GLU A 525 1.33 16.64 -13.96
C GLU A 525 0.50 17.88 -13.56
N VAL A 526 1.12 19.07 -13.54
CA VAL A 526 0.43 20.34 -13.30
C VAL A 526 -0.66 20.58 -14.34
N LEU A 527 -0.39 20.25 -15.61
CA LEU A 527 -1.36 20.36 -16.69
C LEU A 527 -2.51 19.37 -16.56
N ILE A 528 -2.22 18.11 -16.19
CA ILE A 528 -3.22 17.06 -15.95
C ILE A 528 -4.20 17.51 -14.86
N ARG A 529 -3.67 18.06 -13.76
CA ARG A 529 -4.46 18.60 -12.64
C ARG A 529 -5.13 19.95 -12.94
N LYS A 530 -4.73 20.60 -14.05
CA LYS A 530 -5.17 21.95 -14.45
C LYS A 530 -4.87 23.01 -13.38
N ASP A 531 -3.76 22.85 -12.66
CA ASP A 531 -3.41 23.65 -11.49
C ASP A 531 -2.73 24.96 -11.90
N LYS A 532 -3.54 26.02 -11.99
CA LYS A 532 -3.06 27.36 -12.37
C LYS A 532 -2.20 28.00 -11.29
N GLU A 533 -2.44 27.67 -10.04
CA GLU A 533 -1.75 28.28 -8.91
C GLU A 533 -0.32 27.75 -8.82
N ALA A 534 -0.15 26.42 -8.82
CA ALA A 534 1.17 25.81 -8.83
C ALA A 534 2.01 26.27 -10.03
N PHE A 535 1.41 26.31 -11.23
CA PHE A 535 2.12 26.82 -12.40
C PHE A 535 2.51 28.30 -12.26
N THR A 536 1.66 29.11 -11.64
CA THR A 536 1.99 30.51 -11.35
C THR A 536 3.17 30.64 -10.39
N LYS A 537 3.22 29.82 -9.34
CA LYS A 537 4.35 29.78 -8.40
C LYS A 537 5.64 29.33 -9.10
N ILE A 538 5.58 28.30 -9.94
CA ILE A 538 6.71 27.83 -10.77
C ILE A 538 7.26 28.97 -11.64
N ILE A 539 6.41 29.66 -12.40
CA ILE A 539 6.84 30.78 -13.27
C ILE A 539 7.31 32.00 -12.46
N ALA A 540 6.80 32.20 -11.25
CA ALA A 540 7.27 33.25 -10.37
C ALA A 540 8.71 33.01 -9.90
N LYS A 541 9.05 31.77 -9.54
CA LYS A 541 10.36 31.38 -9.00
C LYS A 541 11.38 31.01 -10.08
N ASN A 542 10.94 30.52 -11.24
CA ASN A 542 11.79 30.16 -12.37
C ASN A 542 11.44 30.99 -13.61
N LYS A 543 11.98 32.21 -13.68
CA LYS A 543 11.71 33.16 -14.79
C LYS A 543 12.29 32.72 -16.13
N GLN A 544 13.26 31.79 -16.14
CA GLN A 544 13.84 31.27 -17.38
C GLN A 544 12.80 30.48 -18.20
N LEU A 545 11.81 29.87 -17.54
CA LEU A 545 10.70 29.17 -18.20
C LEU A 545 9.82 30.09 -19.07
N LEU A 546 9.88 31.43 -18.90
CA LEU A 546 9.15 32.36 -19.76
C LEU A 546 9.62 32.31 -21.23
N ALA A 547 10.79 31.73 -21.50
CA ALA A 547 11.29 31.48 -22.85
C ALA A 547 10.89 30.09 -23.41
N SER A 548 10.33 29.19 -22.59
CA SER A 548 9.98 27.83 -23.01
C SER A 548 8.63 27.80 -23.75
N LYS A 549 8.63 27.20 -24.95
CA LYS A 549 7.42 26.97 -25.73
C LYS A 549 6.47 25.99 -25.05
N GLU A 550 7.03 24.99 -24.37
CA GLU A 550 6.30 23.99 -23.59
C GLU A 550 5.59 24.65 -22.39
N ALA A 551 6.30 25.50 -21.63
CA ALA A 551 5.70 26.25 -20.53
C ALA A 551 4.63 27.22 -21.03
N PHE A 552 4.84 27.86 -22.19
CA PHE A 552 3.83 28.73 -22.80
C PHE A 552 2.59 27.94 -23.28
N TYR A 553 2.81 26.77 -23.88
CA TYR A 553 1.74 25.83 -24.23
C TYR A 553 0.85 25.51 -23.01
N ILE A 554 1.47 25.25 -21.85
CA ILE A 554 0.74 25.00 -20.60
C ILE A 554 -0.06 26.23 -20.18
N ALA A 555 0.52 27.43 -20.21
CA ALA A 555 -0.20 28.67 -19.88
C ALA A 555 -1.47 28.88 -20.71
N VAL A 556 -1.38 28.58 -22.02
CA VAL A 556 -2.51 28.64 -22.97
C VAL A 556 -3.53 27.55 -22.67
N CYS A 557 -3.09 26.31 -22.42
CA CYS A 557 -3.97 25.21 -22.04
C CYS A 557 -4.72 25.47 -20.73
N LEU A 558 -4.08 26.08 -19.75
CA LEU A 558 -4.69 26.48 -18.49
C LEU A 558 -5.66 27.65 -18.64
N GLY A 559 -5.71 28.32 -19.80
CA GLY A 559 -6.61 29.46 -20.03
C GLY A 559 -6.30 30.66 -19.14
N SER A 560 -5.06 30.78 -18.65
CA SER A 560 -4.68 31.86 -17.72
C SER A 560 -4.17 33.06 -18.50
N ILE A 561 -5.04 34.04 -18.72
CA ILE A 561 -4.65 35.32 -19.36
C ILE A 561 -3.51 36.01 -18.59
N SER A 562 -3.47 35.88 -17.25
CA SER A 562 -2.40 36.45 -16.43
C SER A 562 -1.04 35.82 -16.75
N LEU A 563 -0.99 34.50 -16.88
CA LEU A 563 0.24 33.79 -17.25
C LEU A 563 0.63 34.10 -18.69
N VAL A 564 -0.31 33.98 -19.64
CA VAL A 564 -0.08 34.32 -21.06
C VAL A 564 0.47 35.75 -21.19
N LYS A 565 -0.06 36.72 -20.44
CA LYS A 565 0.49 38.08 -20.36
C LYS A 565 1.97 38.09 -19.97
N GLN A 566 2.35 37.34 -18.93
CA GLN A 566 3.74 37.29 -18.47
C GLN A 566 4.69 36.73 -19.56
N PHE A 567 4.28 35.68 -20.27
CA PHE A 567 5.07 35.10 -21.37
C PHE A 567 5.25 36.08 -22.54
N LEU A 568 4.19 36.77 -22.95
CA LEU A 568 4.24 37.73 -24.07
C LEU A 568 4.98 39.02 -23.70
N GLN A 569 5.08 39.37 -22.42
CA GLN A 569 5.64 40.64 -21.94
C GLN A 569 7.00 40.50 -21.25
N ALA A 570 7.62 39.32 -21.27
CA ALA A 570 8.92 39.10 -20.66
C ALA A 570 9.98 39.97 -21.36
N LYS A 571 10.68 40.82 -20.60
CA LYS A 571 11.60 41.84 -21.14
C LYS A 571 12.75 41.26 -21.95
N ASP A 572 13.30 40.14 -21.48
CA ASP A 572 14.55 39.61 -22.03
C ASP A 572 14.35 38.41 -22.96
N ASN A 573 13.13 37.84 -23.04
CA ASN A 573 12.80 36.63 -23.83
C ASN A 573 11.28 36.45 -24.09
N GLY A 574 10.56 37.53 -24.41
CA GLY A 574 9.12 37.43 -24.73
C GLY A 574 8.86 36.49 -25.90
N ILE A 575 7.91 35.55 -25.74
CA ILE A 575 7.53 34.64 -26.82
C ILE A 575 6.60 35.38 -27.79
N ASP A 576 6.90 35.28 -29.10
CA ASP A 576 6.03 35.83 -30.12
C ASP A 576 4.65 35.17 -30.10
N ILE A 577 3.59 35.99 -30.19
CA ILE A 577 2.20 35.56 -30.05
C ILE A 577 1.76 34.51 -31.10
N ASN A 578 2.49 34.42 -32.21
CA ASN A 578 2.23 33.51 -33.32
C ASN A 578 3.19 32.31 -33.34
N THR A 579 4.06 32.18 -32.34
CA THR A 579 5.01 31.06 -32.22
C THR A 579 4.25 29.73 -32.25
N PRO A 580 4.63 28.77 -33.10
CA PRO A 580 4.08 27.42 -33.04
C PRO A 580 4.48 26.73 -31.72
N ILE A 581 3.48 26.28 -30.95
CA ILE A 581 3.65 25.71 -29.60
C ILE A 581 3.22 24.24 -29.51
N THR A 582 2.75 23.64 -30.61
CA THR A 582 2.40 22.21 -30.67
C THR A 582 3.22 21.49 -31.74
N LYS A 583 3.24 20.14 -31.68
CA LYS A 583 3.91 19.30 -32.68
C LYS A 583 3.38 19.54 -34.10
N ASP A 584 2.09 19.81 -34.24
CA ASP A 584 1.42 20.09 -35.51
C ASP A 584 1.60 21.54 -35.98
N LYS A 585 2.53 22.29 -35.37
CA LYS A 585 2.73 23.74 -35.60
C LYS A 585 1.51 24.61 -35.27
N GLY A 586 0.65 24.17 -34.35
CA GLY A 586 -0.48 24.97 -33.88
C GLY A 586 -0.04 26.21 -33.09
N THR A 587 -0.69 27.36 -33.36
CA THR A 587 -0.43 28.63 -32.67
C THR A 587 -1.21 28.74 -31.34
N PRO A 588 -0.86 29.68 -30.44
CA PRO A 588 -1.63 29.94 -29.22
C PRO A 588 -3.11 30.24 -29.49
N LEU A 589 -3.41 30.96 -30.58
CA LEU A 589 -4.77 31.27 -30.99
C LEU A 589 -5.55 30.02 -31.42
N MET A 590 -4.94 29.13 -32.20
CA MET A 590 -5.56 27.85 -32.60
C MET A 590 -5.87 27.00 -31.36
N LEU A 591 -4.90 26.87 -30.45
CA LEU A 591 -5.06 26.06 -29.24
C LEU A 591 -6.13 26.62 -28.31
N ALA A 592 -6.13 27.93 -28.06
CA ALA A 592 -7.17 28.59 -27.26
C ALA A 592 -8.58 28.39 -27.88
N THR A 593 -8.66 28.37 -29.22
CA THR A 593 -9.90 28.17 -29.97
C THR A 593 -10.43 26.75 -29.83
N GLN A 594 -9.59 25.73 -30.04
CA GLN A 594 -9.96 24.32 -29.85
C GLN A 594 -10.47 24.03 -28.43
N ARG A 595 -9.95 24.75 -27.43
CA ARG A 595 -10.36 24.59 -26.03
C ARG A 595 -11.66 25.32 -25.67
N GLY A 596 -12.22 26.13 -26.56
CA GLY A 596 -13.42 26.90 -26.27
C GLY A 596 -13.19 28.16 -25.43
N ASP A 597 -11.94 28.56 -25.17
CA ASP A 597 -11.65 29.68 -24.26
C ASP A 597 -11.84 31.04 -24.96
N THR A 598 -13.11 31.47 -25.01
CA THR A 598 -13.48 32.73 -25.66
C THR A 598 -12.76 33.94 -25.05
N ARG A 599 -12.46 33.93 -23.74
CA ARG A 599 -11.78 35.06 -23.07
C ARG A 599 -10.34 35.16 -23.53
N LEU A 600 -9.62 34.04 -23.54
CA LEU A 600 -8.24 33.99 -24.02
C LEU A 600 -8.15 34.30 -25.52
N VAL A 601 -9.06 33.77 -26.35
CA VAL A 601 -9.12 34.08 -27.79
C VAL A 601 -9.26 35.57 -28.03
N ASN A 602 -10.17 36.26 -27.33
CA ASN A 602 -10.28 37.73 -27.47
C ASN A 602 -9.01 38.46 -27.07
N TYR A 603 -8.38 38.01 -25.98
CA TYR A 603 -7.17 38.63 -25.50
C TYR A 603 -6.04 38.50 -26.54
N LEU A 604 -5.85 37.31 -27.11
CA LEU A 604 -4.85 37.04 -28.14
C LEU A 604 -5.12 37.85 -29.42
N LEU A 605 -6.37 37.89 -29.90
CA LEU A 605 -6.75 38.71 -31.06
C LEU A 605 -6.49 40.21 -30.84
N ARG A 606 -6.82 40.74 -29.65
CA ARG A 606 -6.51 42.13 -29.27
C ARG A 606 -5.02 42.43 -29.19
N LYS A 607 -4.20 41.40 -29.00
CA LYS A 607 -2.73 41.50 -28.95
C LYS A 607 -2.06 41.22 -30.30
N GLY A 608 -2.84 41.02 -31.36
CA GLY A 608 -2.32 40.88 -32.73
C GLY A 608 -1.98 39.44 -33.13
N ALA A 609 -2.64 38.44 -32.55
CA ALA A 609 -2.52 37.06 -33.03
C ALA A 609 -3.05 36.94 -34.48
N ASP A 610 -2.24 36.35 -35.36
CA ASP A 610 -2.52 36.19 -36.78
C ASP A 610 -3.50 35.03 -37.01
N THR A 611 -4.65 35.35 -37.60
CA THR A 611 -5.74 34.42 -37.91
C THR A 611 -5.49 33.58 -39.17
N SER A 612 -4.55 33.99 -40.02
CA SER A 612 -4.27 33.40 -41.33
C SER A 612 -3.26 32.24 -41.30
N LEU A 613 -2.52 32.11 -40.19
CA LEU A 613 -1.55 31.02 -40.00
C LEU A 613 -2.22 29.66 -40.03
N THR A 614 -1.46 28.64 -40.42
CA THR A 614 -1.94 27.25 -40.58
C THR A 614 -1.06 26.26 -39.84
N ASP A 615 -1.70 25.20 -39.32
CA ASP A 615 -1.00 24.01 -38.81
C ASP A 615 -0.39 23.19 -39.97
N VAL A 616 0.27 22.07 -39.67
CA VAL A 616 0.87 21.19 -40.71
C VAL A 616 -0.17 20.58 -41.67
N ARG A 617 -1.46 20.60 -41.33
CA ARG A 617 -2.56 20.11 -42.17
C ARG A 617 -3.25 21.24 -42.96
N GLY A 618 -2.77 22.48 -42.85
CA GLY A 618 -3.38 23.64 -43.50
C GLY A 618 -4.55 24.25 -42.72
N HIS A 619 -4.81 23.81 -41.49
CA HIS A 619 -5.93 24.31 -40.68
C HIS A 619 -5.60 25.64 -40.01
N THR A 620 -6.45 26.64 -40.23
CA THR A 620 -6.42 27.95 -39.55
C THR A 620 -7.13 27.89 -38.18
N ALA A 621 -7.06 28.99 -37.41
CA ALA A 621 -7.83 29.12 -36.17
C ALA A 621 -9.34 28.91 -36.36
N LEU A 622 -9.90 29.26 -37.54
CA LEU A 622 -11.31 29.04 -37.85
C LEU A 622 -11.67 27.54 -37.97
N HIS A 623 -10.77 26.71 -38.52
CA HIS A 623 -10.96 25.25 -38.55
C HIS A 623 -10.92 24.66 -37.15
N TYR A 624 -10.04 25.16 -36.28
CA TYR A 624 -9.92 24.72 -34.88
C TYR A 624 -11.20 24.96 -34.06
N VAL A 625 -12.12 25.83 -34.51
CA VAL A 625 -13.45 25.96 -33.89
C VAL A 625 -14.23 24.64 -33.95
N PHE A 626 -14.07 23.84 -34.99
CA PHE A 626 -14.80 22.57 -35.10
C PHE A 626 -14.21 21.46 -34.23
N TYR A 627 -13.02 21.68 -33.65
CA TYR A 627 -12.44 20.83 -32.61
C TYR A 627 -12.92 21.17 -31.19
N THR A 628 -13.65 22.28 -30.99
CA THR A 628 -14.31 22.59 -29.71
C THR A 628 -15.73 22.01 -29.62
N LYS A 629 -16.25 21.93 -28.40
CA LYS A 629 -17.67 21.67 -28.09
C LYS A 629 -18.59 22.66 -28.80
N GLU A 630 -19.77 22.18 -29.22
CA GLU A 630 -20.71 22.92 -30.07
C GLU A 630 -21.15 24.27 -29.48
N GLU A 631 -21.40 24.30 -28.17
CA GLU A 631 -21.83 25.46 -27.40
C GLU A 631 -20.92 26.69 -27.55
N ASN A 632 -19.63 26.50 -27.83
CA ASN A 632 -18.66 27.59 -27.96
C ASN A 632 -18.45 28.02 -29.42
N ARG A 633 -18.92 27.25 -30.41
CA ARG A 633 -18.56 27.44 -31.83
C ARG A 633 -19.03 28.77 -32.38
N GLU A 634 -20.31 29.10 -32.19
CA GLU A 634 -20.89 30.34 -32.72
C GLU A 634 -20.17 31.58 -32.16
N ALA A 635 -19.91 31.59 -30.85
CA ALA A 635 -19.22 32.67 -30.18
C ALA A 635 -17.77 32.83 -30.69
N LEU A 636 -17.06 31.74 -30.94
CA LEU A 636 -15.70 31.76 -31.46
C LEU A 636 -15.63 32.20 -32.93
N ILE A 637 -16.53 31.68 -33.79
CA ILE A 637 -16.65 32.08 -35.20
C ILE A 637 -16.84 33.59 -35.29
N LYS A 638 -17.82 34.14 -34.54
CA LYS A 638 -18.10 35.58 -34.53
C LYS A 638 -16.89 36.42 -34.11
N ARG A 639 -16.10 35.95 -33.14
CA ARG A 639 -14.91 36.68 -32.64
C ARG A 639 -13.76 36.66 -33.64
N ILE A 640 -13.47 35.51 -34.24
CA ILE A 640 -12.38 35.36 -35.23
C ILE A 640 -12.70 36.16 -36.49
N LEU A 641 -13.89 35.99 -37.06
CA LEU A 641 -14.31 36.68 -38.30
C LEU A 641 -14.50 38.19 -38.13
N LYS A 642 -14.77 38.66 -36.91
CA LYS A 642 -14.82 40.10 -36.64
C LYS A 642 -13.44 40.75 -36.81
N GLN A 643 -12.37 40.04 -36.48
CA GLN A 643 -11.00 40.54 -36.57
C GLN A 643 -10.43 40.38 -37.99
N ASP A 644 -10.81 39.32 -38.70
CA ASP A 644 -10.39 39.04 -40.06
C ASP A 644 -11.57 38.60 -40.93
N LYS A 645 -12.21 39.58 -41.57
CA LYS A 645 -13.35 39.36 -42.48
C LYS A 645 -12.92 38.72 -43.81
N GLY A 646 -11.64 38.78 -44.17
CA GLY A 646 -11.08 38.25 -45.41
C GLY A 646 -10.74 36.77 -45.34
N LEU A 647 -10.62 36.20 -44.14
CA LEU A 647 -10.25 34.80 -43.92
C LEU A 647 -11.13 33.80 -44.69
N ILE A 648 -12.44 34.05 -44.79
CA ILE A 648 -13.37 33.18 -45.55
C ILE A 648 -13.05 33.19 -47.05
N ILE A 649 -12.72 34.36 -47.61
CA ILE A 649 -12.40 34.52 -49.03
C ILE A 649 -11.08 33.81 -49.34
N THR A 650 -10.08 33.96 -48.47
CA THR A 650 -8.78 33.30 -48.60
C THR A 650 -8.90 31.78 -48.52
N LEU A 651 -9.74 31.25 -47.62
CA LEU A 651 -9.99 29.80 -47.49
C LEU A 651 -10.76 29.24 -48.70
N ALA A 652 -11.77 29.96 -49.20
CA ALA A 652 -12.55 29.55 -50.38
C ALA A 652 -11.74 29.57 -51.70
N SER A 653 -10.63 30.31 -51.75
CA SER A 653 -9.73 30.35 -52.93
C SER A 653 -8.66 29.25 -52.94
N LYS A 654 -8.50 28.51 -51.84
CA LYS A 654 -7.52 27.40 -51.69
C LYS A 654 -8.15 26.00 -51.73
N SER A 655 -9.47 25.90 -51.60
CA SER A 655 -10.27 24.70 -51.89
C SER A 655 -10.56 24.60 -53.37
#